data_AF-A0A0U5MN74-F1
#
_entry.id   AF-A0A0U5MN74-F1
#
_cell.length_a   1.000
_cell.length_b   1.000
_cell.length_c   1.000
_cell.angle_alpha   90.00
_cell.angle_beta   90.00
_cell.angle_gamma   90.00
#
_symmetry.space_group_name_H-M   'P 1'
#
loop_
_entity.id
_entity.type
_entity.pdbx_description
1 polymer ?
#
loop_
_entity_poly.entity_id
_entity_poly.type
_entity_poly.pdbx_seq_one_letter_code
_entity_poly.pdbx_strand_id
1 'polypeptide(L)'
;MILDRTRPLFLRLLLLVILVLVPPVGWIAHEATDEFSRGLVPEMDKKAEAIGRDLEASVERAVGYGIPLDQLQGVDQFFAPVLAANPELRYLAITDRGGKVLFAEGAERSALDSVYGGADFTTEIDHPRKLVLGAFIDMVQPLTIKGSRIGHVHVGMDQDYVQGRLQEILIDLGVVTLVALLVAVEILLFVVTFNITGPMRVVGVVMDRVRRGDFSCSAGITSDDEVGRFVHGFNSAIRLADQLFRRLEAYIDEVKAAHFDQGVVEKVRDIESRVRFLFRFARNGQPEVINEHQATDIRLPLFLFVFAEEISRSFMPLYIRDLYAPIPGLSPEMVMGLPIAVFMLVIALASPSASLMANRLGARRVFLIGLVPATIGFVMSGLAMSVYDLILWRLATALGYAFITMACQGYIAQVSKQQNRTQGLGVYVGAVLTASVCGTGIGGVLAERMGYRVTFLVAAALTVVTAILIWRLLDSAQPVAEGPSPRKRDFLRLLRNWRFSALVAFAAIPSKIALTGFLFFLVPLTLSKYASLDLGDMARMMMAYPVSVVVLSPLVARFADRVGWRAGLVAVGGLIGGAGLLLPSFWGEPVMAMQMAILLLGVSHGLSASPQLAMIPDLCWTECRAIGQTNVLAFLRLAERIGSFAGPLLAAALIPVCGYEGAVVALGWVVLAMATVFALLSFAYHAGPHIEAEWEE
;
A
#
# COMPACT_ATOMS: atom_id res chain seq x y z
N MET A 1 -21.81 4.54 -18.02
CA MET A 1 -22.42 5.47 -19.01
C MET A 1 -22.06 6.95 -18.78
N ILE A 2 -22.18 7.55 -17.57
CA ILE A 2 -21.68 8.94 -17.34
C ILE A 2 -20.15 8.99 -17.16
N LEU A 3 -19.54 7.94 -16.61
CA LEU A 3 -18.08 7.78 -16.52
C LEU A 3 -17.35 7.81 -17.87
N ASP A 4 -18.01 7.45 -18.98
CA ASP A 4 -17.42 7.57 -20.33
C ASP A 4 -17.39 9.02 -20.83
N ARG A 5 -18.32 9.88 -20.39
CA ARG A 5 -18.36 11.30 -20.78
C ARG A 5 -17.42 12.18 -19.95
N THR A 6 -17.10 11.79 -18.71
CA THR A 6 -16.15 12.53 -17.85
C THR A 6 -14.71 12.05 -18.00
N ARG A 7 -14.48 10.89 -18.64
CA ARG A 7 -13.16 10.35 -18.95
C ARG A 7 -12.17 11.33 -19.60
N PRO A 8 -12.54 12.15 -20.61
CA PRO A 8 -11.62 13.12 -21.20
C PRO A 8 -11.23 14.24 -20.22
N LEU A 9 -12.15 14.70 -19.37
CA LEU A 9 -11.85 15.69 -18.33
C LEU A 9 -10.86 15.09 -17.31
N PHE A 10 -11.13 13.86 -16.87
CA PHE A 10 -10.24 13.14 -15.96
C PHE A 10 -8.84 12.97 -16.54
N LEU A 11 -8.72 12.55 -17.81
CA LEU A 11 -7.42 12.41 -18.49
C LEU A 11 -6.67 13.74 -18.60
N ARG A 12 -7.37 14.85 -18.89
CA ARG A 12 -6.76 16.18 -18.94
C ARG A 12 -6.27 16.66 -17.57
N LEU A 13 -7.05 16.44 -16.53
CA LEU A 13 -6.66 16.79 -15.15
C LEU A 13 -5.51 15.91 -14.66
N LEU A 14 -5.52 14.62 -15.01
CA LEU A 14 -4.40 13.72 -14.72
C LEU A 14 -3.11 14.20 -15.39
N LEU A 15 -3.18 14.57 -16.67
CA LEU A 15 -2.04 15.16 -17.40
C LEU A 15 -1.56 16.46 -16.76
N LEU A 16 -2.48 17.32 -16.30
CA LEU A 16 -2.14 18.54 -15.57
C LEU A 16 -1.39 18.22 -14.26
N VAL A 17 -1.87 17.27 -13.47
CA VAL A 17 -1.21 16.86 -12.21
C VAL A 17 0.19 16.32 -12.48
N ILE A 18 0.35 15.48 -13.51
CA ILE A 18 1.67 15.00 -13.95
C ILE A 18 2.57 16.19 -14.33
N LEU A 19 2.06 17.13 -15.14
CA LEU A 19 2.79 18.30 -15.60
C LEU A 19 3.19 19.25 -14.45
N VAL A 20 2.40 19.31 -13.38
CA VAL A 20 2.67 20.18 -12.23
C VAL A 20 3.61 19.52 -11.21
N LEU A 21 3.51 18.20 -11.00
CA LEU A 21 4.28 17.50 -9.96
C LEU A 21 5.61 16.96 -10.46
N VAL A 22 5.69 16.44 -11.69
CA VAL A 22 6.90 15.77 -12.16
C VAL A 22 8.06 16.75 -12.38
N PRO A 23 7.87 17.93 -13.02
CA PRO A 23 9.01 18.83 -13.26
C PRO A 23 9.66 19.40 -12.00
N PRO A 24 8.94 19.86 -10.96
CA PRO A 24 9.58 20.31 -9.72
C PRO A 24 10.34 19.20 -9.01
N VAL A 25 9.81 17.97 -9.01
CA VAL A 25 10.53 16.85 -8.38
C VAL A 25 11.76 16.46 -9.20
N GLY A 26 11.67 16.49 -10.53
CA GLY A 26 12.83 16.31 -11.40
C GLY A 26 13.89 17.41 -11.21
N TRP A 27 13.47 18.65 -10.98
CA TRP A 27 14.38 19.74 -10.65
C TRP A 27 15.07 19.53 -9.28
N ILE A 28 14.30 19.19 -8.25
CA ILE A 28 14.84 18.85 -6.92
C ILE A 28 15.79 17.66 -7.01
N ALA A 29 15.47 16.65 -7.82
CA ALA A 29 16.36 15.51 -8.08
C ALA A 29 17.70 15.96 -8.62
N HIS A 30 17.66 16.81 -9.65
CA HIS A 30 18.83 17.30 -10.32
C HIS A 30 19.71 18.14 -9.40
N GLU A 31 19.12 19.11 -8.68
CA GLU A 31 19.83 19.93 -7.70
C GLU A 31 20.41 19.08 -6.56
N ALA A 32 19.65 18.10 -6.05
CA ALA A 32 20.13 17.21 -4.99
C ALA A 32 21.34 16.39 -5.45
N THR A 33 21.34 15.87 -6.69
CA THR A 33 22.51 15.16 -7.24
C THR A 33 23.71 16.07 -7.43
N ASP A 34 23.49 17.29 -7.91
CA ASP A 34 24.52 18.29 -8.12
C ASP A 34 25.17 18.70 -6.80
N GLU A 35 24.35 19.02 -5.79
CA GLU A 35 24.83 19.43 -4.47
C GLU A 35 25.51 18.27 -3.73
N PHE A 36 24.98 17.05 -3.84
CA PHE A 36 25.63 15.86 -3.29
C PHE A 36 27.01 15.61 -3.92
N SER A 37 27.14 15.75 -5.24
CA SER A 37 28.43 15.59 -5.92
C SER A 37 29.46 16.63 -5.48
N ARG A 38 29.04 17.89 -5.29
CA ARG A 38 29.92 18.99 -4.84
C ARG A 38 30.29 18.89 -3.37
N GLY A 39 29.41 18.36 -2.53
CA GLY A 39 29.59 18.26 -1.08
C GLY A 39 30.28 16.99 -0.61
N LEU A 40 29.96 15.83 -1.19
CA LEU A 40 30.43 14.54 -0.68
C LEU A 40 31.89 14.28 -1.01
N VAL A 41 32.33 14.56 -2.23
CA VAL A 41 33.70 14.25 -2.67
C VAL A 41 34.76 14.94 -1.80
N PRO A 42 34.64 16.25 -1.48
CA PRO A 42 35.60 16.91 -0.59
C PRO A 42 35.56 16.39 0.86
N GLU A 43 34.40 15.97 1.37
CA GLU A 43 34.30 15.40 2.73
C GLU A 43 34.91 13.99 2.80
N MET A 44 34.72 13.17 1.77
CA MET A 44 35.40 11.87 1.65
C MET A 44 36.92 12.04 1.62
N ASP A 45 37.42 13.03 0.85
CA ASP A 45 38.85 13.33 0.80
C ASP A 45 39.41 13.71 2.18
N LYS A 46 38.73 14.61 2.91
CA LYS A 46 39.13 15.01 4.27
C LYS A 46 39.13 13.81 5.23
N LYS A 47 38.13 12.94 5.12
CA LYS A 47 38.00 11.75 5.97
C LYS A 47 39.12 10.74 5.68
N ALA A 48 39.41 10.47 4.41
CA ALA A 48 40.52 9.60 4.03
C ALA A 48 41.88 10.16 4.48
N GLU A 49 42.07 11.48 4.39
CA GLU A 49 43.28 12.14 4.90
C GLU A 49 43.40 12.04 6.43
N ALA A 50 42.30 12.21 7.16
CA ALA A 50 42.29 12.05 8.62
C ALA A 50 42.62 10.61 9.05
N ILE A 51 42.03 9.62 8.37
CA ILE A 51 42.35 8.19 8.59
C ILE A 51 43.82 7.94 8.25
N GLY A 52 44.31 8.44 7.12
CA GLY A 52 45.70 8.33 6.71
C GLY A 52 46.66 8.90 7.76
N ARG A 53 46.38 10.08 8.31
CA ARG A 53 47.18 10.70 9.38
C ARG A 53 47.17 9.91 10.70
N ASP A 54 46.03 9.35 11.09
CA ASP A 54 45.94 8.51 12.30
C ASP A 54 46.72 7.19 12.14
N LEU A 55 46.64 6.58 10.95
CA LEU A 55 47.41 5.39 10.61
C LEU A 55 48.91 5.69 10.54
N GLU A 56 49.31 6.78 9.88
CA GLU A 56 50.69 7.29 9.86
C GLU A 56 51.24 7.44 11.28
N ALA A 57 50.55 8.20 12.15
CA ALA A 57 50.99 8.45 13.51
C ALA A 57 51.12 7.15 14.35
N SER A 58 50.26 6.17 14.09
CA SER A 58 50.30 4.86 14.75
C SER A 58 51.49 4.02 14.28
N VAL A 59 51.74 3.99 12.97
CA VAL A 59 52.84 3.25 12.36
C VAL A 59 54.19 3.89 12.71
N GLU A 60 54.33 5.21 12.62
CA GLU A 60 55.55 5.92 13.00
C GLU A 60 55.90 5.70 14.48
N ARG A 61 54.89 5.66 15.37
CA ARG A 61 55.10 5.35 16.79
C ARG A 61 55.62 3.93 16.99
N ALA A 62 55.08 2.95 16.25
CA ALA A 62 55.52 1.55 16.33
C ALA A 62 56.97 1.38 15.85
N VAL A 63 57.32 1.99 14.72
CA VAL A 63 58.70 1.94 14.20
C VAL A 63 59.65 2.79 15.05
N GLY A 64 59.15 3.84 15.71
CA GLY A 64 59.89 4.64 16.69
C GLY A 64 60.38 3.86 17.92
N TYR A 65 59.74 2.72 18.25
CA TYR A 65 60.21 1.78 19.26
C TYR A 65 61.35 0.85 18.77
N GLY A 66 61.81 1.03 17.52
CA GLY A 66 62.90 0.25 16.93
C GLY A 66 62.45 -1.01 16.19
N ILE A 67 61.15 -1.19 15.93
CA ILE A 67 60.61 -2.31 15.15
C ILE A 67 60.73 -1.96 13.66
N PRO A 68 61.45 -2.72 12.83
CA PRO A 68 61.52 -2.46 11.38
C PRO A 68 60.13 -2.47 10.72
N LEU A 69 59.92 -1.59 9.73
CA LEU A 69 58.62 -1.43 9.05
C LEU A 69 58.13 -2.76 8.45
N ASP A 70 59.02 -3.56 7.88
CA ASP A 70 58.75 -4.87 7.27
C ASP A 70 58.49 -5.99 8.30
N GLN A 71 58.75 -5.75 9.59
CA GLN A 71 58.59 -6.72 10.68
C GLN A 71 57.41 -6.41 11.61
N LEU A 72 56.59 -5.40 11.28
CA LEU A 72 55.37 -5.11 12.03
C LEU A 72 54.42 -6.32 11.98
N GLN A 73 54.01 -6.80 13.15
CA GLN A 73 53.05 -7.90 13.28
C GLN A 73 51.66 -7.38 13.61
N GLY A 74 50.63 -8.00 13.05
CA GLY A 74 49.23 -7.68 13.35
C GLY A 74 48.65 -6.47 12.62
N VAL A 75 49.33 -5.94 11.60
CA VAL A 75 48.84 -4.80 10.80
C VAL A 75 47.48 -5.10 10.16
N ASP A 76 47.30 -6.30 9.62
CA ASP A 76 46.03 -6.73 9.00
C ASP A 76 44.87 -6.71 10.03
N GLN A 77 45.13 -7.14 11.29
CA GLN A 77 44.14 -7.10 12.38
C GLN A 77 43.83 -5.67 12.86
N PHE A 78 44.78 -4.74 12.67
CA PHE A 78 44.59 -3.33 12.97
C PHE A 78 43.79 -2.63 11.86
N PHE A 79 44.00 -2.99 10.59
CA PHE A 79 43.31 -2.41 9.45
C PHE A 79 41.88 -2.93 9.29
N ALA A 80 41.62 -4.21 9.56
CA ALA A 80 40.30 -4.82 9.42
C ALA A 80 39.15 -4.04 10.13
N PRO A 81 39.26 -3.62 11.40
CA PRO A 81 38.22 -2.83 12.05
C PRO A 81 38.09 -1.41 11.48
N VAL A 82 39.17 -0.82 10.97
CA VAL A 82 39.13 0.51 10.32
C VAL A 82 38.39 0.43 8.98
N LEU A 83 38.66 -0.60 8.17
CA LEU A 83 37.92 -0.85 6.93
C LEU A 83 36.44 -1.17 7.21
N ALA A 84 36.16 -2.01 8.22
CA ALA A 84 34.79 -2.35 8.60
C ALA A 84 33.98 -1.13 9.08
N ALA A 85 34.63 -0.13 9.68
CA ALA A 85 33.99 1.09 10.15
C ALA A 85 33.77 2.15 9.05
N ASN A 86 34.43 2.01 7.89
CA ASN A 86 34.42 3.01 6.82
C ASN A 86 34.11 2.32 5.46
N PRO A 87 32.82 2.11 5.13
CA PRO A 87 32.39 1.36 3.95
C PRO A 87 32.78 2.01 2.61
N GLU A 88 33.13 3.30 2.62
CA GLU A 88 33.68 4.01 1.47
C GLU A 88 35.15 3.66 1.16
N LEU A 89 35.86 3.04 2.12
CA LEU A 89 37.22 2.55 1.93
C LEU A 89 37.17 1.15 1.32
N ARG A 90 37.95 0.96 0.26
CA ARG A 90 38.11 -0.34 -0.38
C ARG A 90 39.30 -1.12 0.17
N TYR A 91 40.39 -0.41 0.47
CA TYR A 91 41.59 -1.04 1.03
C TYR A 91 42.42 -0.06 1.85
N LEU A 92 43.25 -0.64 2.71
CA LEU A 92 44.33 0.04 3.42
C LEU A 92 45.63 -0.70 3.13
N ALA A 93 46.71 0.02 2.83
CA ALA A 93 48.01 -0.61 2.56
C ALA A 93 49.19 0.22 3.09
N ILE A 94 50.32 -0.45 3.29
CA ILE A 94 51.61 0.17 3.62
C ILE A 94 52.62 -0.28 2.58
N THR A 95 53.34 0.67 2.00
CA THR A 95 54.44 0.39 1.07
C THR A 95 55.78 0.84 1.65
N ASP A 96 56.86 0.21 1.18
CA ASP A 96 58.22 0.67 1.46
C ASP A 96 58.59 1.88 0.58
N ARG A 97 59.80 2.41 0.78
CA ARG A 97 60.32 3.55 -0.02
C ARG A 97 60.37 3.28 -1.52
N GLY A 98 60.46 2.01 -1.94
CA GLY A 98 60.49 1.59 -3.34
C GLY A 98 59.10 1.31 -3.94
N GLY A 99 58.02 1.51 -3.19
CA GLY A 99 56.65 1.24 -3.63
C GLY A 99 56.24 -0.23 -3.52
N LYS A 100 57.04 -1.08 -2.87
CA LYS A 100 56.68 -2.48 -2.63
C LYS A 100 55.64 -2.57 -1.52
N VAL A 101 54.53 -3.28 -1.74
CA VAL A 101 53.49 -3.44 -0.72
C VAL A 101 53.98 -4.38 0.38
N LEU A 102 54.03 -3.87 1.62
CA LEU A 102 54.40 -4.63 2.82
C LEU A 102 53.16 -5.25 3.49
N PHE A 103 52.10 -4.46 3.62
CA PHE A 103 50.83 -4.86 4.22
C PHE A 103 49.67 -4.33 3.39
N ALA A 104 48.60 -5.11 3.29
CA ALA A 104 47.38 -4.68 2.63
C ALA A 104 46.19 -5.49 3.16
N GLU A 105 45.08 -4.80 3.36
CA GLU A 105 43.79 -5.37 3.76
C GLU A 105 42.70 -4.79 2.84
N GLY A 106 41.74 -5.62 2.41
CA GLY A 106 40.62 -5.21 1.53
C GLY A 106 40.85 -5.34 0.01
N ALA A 107 42.10 -5.41 -0.45
CA ALA A 107 42.45 -5.68 -1.86
C ALA A 107 43.57 -6.71 -1.99
N GLU A 108 43.61 -7.45 -3.11
CA GLU A 108 44.68 -8.41 -3.38
C GLU A 108 46.03 -7.70 -3.52
N ARG A 109 47.05 -8.17 -2.80
CA ARG A 109 48.41 -7.60 -2.82
C ARG A 109 49.01 -7.56 -4.24
N SER A 110 48.77 -8.59 -5.06
CA SER A 110 49.21 -8.65 -6.46
C SER A 110 48.64 -7.51 -7.31
N ALA A 111 47.40 -7.11 -7.05
CA ALA A 111 46.78 -5.98 -7.75
C ALA A 111 47.42 -4.67 -7.31
N LEU A 112 47.67 -4.47 -6.01
CA LEU A 112 48.32 -3.27 -5.49
C LEU A 112 49.81 -3.16 -5.88
N ASP A 113 50.55 -4.26 -5.88
CA ASP A 113 51.96 -4.31 -6.31
C ASP A 113 52.12 -3.92 -7.79
N SER A 114 51.13 -4.25 -8.63
CA SER A 114 51.13 -3.84 -10.05
C SER A 114 50.91 -2.34 -10.23
N VAL A 115 50.28 -1.69 -9.25
CA VAL A 115 49.92 -0.27 -9.26
C VAL A 115 51.04 0.58 -8.64
N TYR A 116 51.63 0.13 -7.53
CA TYR A 116 52.68 0.87 -6.80
C TYR A 116 54.11 0.47 -7.16
N GLY A 117 54.33 -0.72 -7.71
CA GLY A 117 55.65 -1.23 -8.07
C GLY A 117 56.25 -0.62 -9.36
N GLY A 118 55.56 0.34 -9.98
CA GLY A 118 56.06 1.10 -11.13
C GLY A 118 57.07 2.17 -10.73
N ALA A 119 58.11 2.37 -11.55
CA ALA A 119 59.20 3.33 -11.28
C ALA A 119 58.72 4.79 -11.06
N ASP A 120 57.56 5.17 -11.61
CA ASP A 120 56.99 6.52 -11.51
C ASP A 120 56.41 6.88 -10.12
N PHE A 121 56.11 5.90 -9.26
CA PHE A 121 55.54 6.16 -7.92
C PHE A 121 56.60 6.56 -6.88
N THR A 122 57.89 6.40 -7.22
CA THR A 122 59.00 6.37 -6.25
C THR A 122 59.62 7.71 -5.88
N THR A 123 59.18 8.84 -6.46
CA THR A 123 59.85 10.14 -6.25
C THR A 123 58.85 11.30 -6.03
N GLU A 124 59.01 12.02 -4.90
CA GLU A 124 58.36 13.31 -4.56
C GLU A 124 56.91 13.35 -3.98
N ILE A 125 56.55 12.51 -3.01
CA ILE A 125 55.35 12.73 -2.16
C ILE A 125 55.76 13.11 -0.73
N ASP A 126 56.09 14.39 -0.49
CA ASP A 126 56.44 14.94 0.85
C ASP A 126 55.23 15.43 1.65
N HIS A 127 54.05 15.45 1.01
CA HIS A 127 52.79 15.89 1.59
C HIS A 127 51.68 14.90 1.20
N PRO A 128 50.57 14.85 1.98
CA PRO A 128 49.40 14.06 1.63
C PRO A 128 49.00 14.33 0.18
N ARG A 129 48.88 13.28 -0.64
CA ARG A 129 48.54 13.44 -2.05
C ARG A 129 47.47 12.44 -2.45
N LYS A 130 46.43 12.98 -3.09
CA LYS A 130 45.39 12.21 -3.76
C LYS A 130 45.88 11.74 -5.13
N LEU A 131 45.83 10.45 -5.39
CA LEU A 131 46.07 9.82 -6.68
C LEU A 131 44.80 9.14 -7.19
N VAL A 132 44.57 9.21 -8.50
CA VAL A 132 43.46 8.51 -9.16
C VAL A 132 44.04 7.32 -9.91
N LEU A 133 43.76 6.11 -9.41
CA LEU A 133 44.31 4.84 -9.87
C LEU A 133 43.19 4.02 -10.51
N GLY A 134 42.86 4.35 -11.76
CA GLY A 134 41.80 3.66 -12.50
C GLY A 134 40.43 3.80 -11.82
N ALA A 135 39.98 2.74 -11.14
CA ALA A 135 38.70 2.68 -10.42
C ALA A 135 38.78 3.18 -8.96
N PHE A 136 39.98 3.49 -8.45
CA PHE A 136 40.18 3.89 -7.05
C PHE A 136 40.78 5.27 -6.93
N ILE A 137 40.44 5.92 -5.82
CA ILE A 137 41.10 7.13 -5.38
C ILE A 137 41.97 6.76 -4.20
N ASP A 138 43.28 6.87 -4.33
CA ASP A 138 44.23 6.57 -3.28
C ASP A 138 44.70 7.86 -2.59
N MET A 139 44.56 7.92 -1.28
CA MET A 139 45.15 8.97 -0.47
C MET A 139 46.47 8.47 0.11
N VAL A 140 47.57 9.02 -0.39
CA VAL A 140 48.93 8.64 0.00
C VAL A 140 49.42 9.55 1.12
N GLN A 141 49.80 8.93 2.24
CA GLN A 141 50.38 9.59 3.40
C GLN A 141 51.84 9.12 3.58
N PRO A 142 52.84 10.03 3.61
CA PRO A 142 54.24 9.64 3.77
C PRO A 142 54.53 9.17 5.20
N LEU A 143 55.34 8.11 5.36
CA LEU A 143 55.88 7.67 6.65
C LEU A 143 57.31 8.18 6.83
N THR A 144 57.58 8.88 7.93
CA THR A 144 58.88 9.50 8.21
C THR A 144 59.41 9.15 9.60
N ILE A 145 60.73 8.99 9.71
CA ILE A 145 61.41 8.82 11.00
C ILE A 145 62.60 9.75 11.04
N LYS A 146 62.63 10.63 12.05
CA LYS A 146 63.69 11.64 12.23
C LYS A 146 63.93 12.47 10.95
N GLY A 147 62.85 12.74 10.19
CA GLY A 147 62.89 13.49 8.92
C GLY A 147 63.33 12.68 7.69
N SER A 148 63.60 11.38 7.82
CA SER A 148 63.89 10.49 6.68
C SER A 148 62.68 9.63 6.35
N ARG A 149 62.26 9.61 5.08
CA ARG A 149 61.14 8.80 4.61
C ARG A 149 61.48 7.30 4.62
N ILE A 150 60.56 6.49 5.15
CA ILE A 150 60.70 5.03 5.24
C ILE A 150 59.67 4.26 4.39
N GLY A 151 58.58 4.91 3.98
CA GLY A 151 57.52 4.31 3.17
C GLY A 151 56.29 5.21 3.06
N HIS A 152 55.14 4.63 2.74
CA HIS A 152 53.86 5.32 2.66
C HIS A 152 52.71 4.48 3.21
N VAL A 153 51.68 5.16 3.72
CA VAL A 153 50.37 4.59 4.02
C VAL A 153 49.41 4.99 2.88
N HIS A 154 48.63 4.02 2.42
CA HIS A 154 47.67 4.16 1.34
C HIS A 154 46.27 3.94 1.88
N VAL A 155 45.38 4.89 1.62
CA VAL A 155 43.96 4.81 1.96
C VAL A 155 43.18 4.84 0.65
N GLY A 156 42.81 3.66 0.17
CA GLY A 156 42.09 3.48 -1.08
C GLY A 156 40.60 3.62 -0.91
N MET A 157 40.00 4.62 -1.56
CA MET A 157 38.57 4.83 -1.65
C MET A 157 38.01 4.26 -2.96
N ASP A 158 36.79 3.72 -2.90
CA ASP A 158 36.07 3.27 -4.08
C ASP A 158 35.39 4.46 -4.78
N GLN A 159 35.70 4.69 -6.06
CA GLN A 159 35.07 5.75 -6.83
C GLN A 159 33.61 5.42 -7.18
N ASP A 160 33.27 4.13 -7.27
CA ASP A 160 31.92 3.66 -7.58
C ASP A 160 30.99 3.76 -6.37
N TYR A 161 31.54 3.89 -5.16
CA TYR A 161 30.74 4.09 -3.93
C TYR A 161 29.88 5.35 -4.03
N VAL A 162 30.44 6.47 -4.50
CA VAL A 162 29.69 7.72 -4.68
C VAL A 162 28.58 7.56 -5.72
N GLN A 163 28.87 6.87 -6.82
CA GLN A 163 27.88 6.62 -7.88
C GLN A 163 26.76 5.69 -7.40
N GLY A 164 27.08 4.65 -6.62
CA GLY A 164 26.12 3.75 -6.00
C GLY A 164 25.17 4.49 -5.05
N ARG A 165 25.71 5.30 -4.14
CA ARG A 165 24.91 6.13 -3.22
C ARG A 165 24.04 7.14 -3.96
N LEU A 166 24.53 7.74 -5.04
CA LEU A 166 23.74 8.62 -5.91
C LEU A 166 22.59 7.88 -6.59
N GLN A 167 22.83 6.68 -7.10
CA GLN A 167 21.78 5.86 -7.71
C GLN A 167 20.70 5.47 -6.70
N GLU A 168 21.08 5.10 -5.47
CA GLU A 168 20.13 4.82 -4.38
C GLU A 168 19.23 6.03 -4.09
N ILE A 169 19.82 7.23 -3.95
CA ILE A 169 19.07 8.46 -3.70
C ILE A 169 18.13 8.79 -4.86
N LEU A 170 18.58 8.64 -6.12
CA LEU A 170 17.74 8.86 -7.29
C LEU A 170 16.56 7.90 -7.35
N ILE A 171 16.78 6.64 -7.01
CA ILE A 171 15.72 5.62 -6.97
C ILE A 171 14.75 5.90 -5.82
N ASP A 172 15.22 6.25 -4.62
CA ASP A 172 14.40 6.71 -3.48
C ASP A 172 13.48 7.84 -3.91
N LEU A 173 14.05 8.85 -4.59
CA LEU A 173 13.30 9.99 -5.07
C LEU A 173 12.28 9.60 -6.14
N GLY A 174 12.62 8.66 -7.01
CA GLY A 174 11.67 8.07 -7.97
C GLY A 174 10.47 7.43 -7.28
N VAL A 175 10.68 6.68 -6.20
CA VAL A 175 9.61 6.09 -5.37
C VAL A 175 8.77 7.19 -4.71
N VAL A 176 9.41 8.17 -4.08
CA VAL A 176 8.72 9.31 -3.46
C VAL A 176 7.86 10.04 -4.49
N THR A 177 8.37 10.25 -5.71
CA THR A 177 7.66 10.88 -6.82
C THR A 177 6.43 10.07 -7.24
N LEU A 178 6.59 8.76 -7.39
CA LEU A 178 5.50 7.86 -7.75
C LEU A 178 4.40 7.88 -6.68
N VAL A 179 4.77 7.81 -5.41
CA VAL A 179 3.85 7.88 -4.27
C VAL A 179 3.13 9.23 -4.25
N ALA A 180 3.86 10.33 -4.39
CA ALA A 180 3.29 11.67 -4.44
C ALA A 180 2.30 11.83 -5.60
N LEU A 181 2.61 11.27 -6.77
CA LEU A 181 1.72 11.27 -7.93
C LEU A 181 0.44 10.47 -7.64
N LEU A 182 0.54 9.27 -7.07
CA LEU A 182 -0.63 8.44 -6.74
C LEU A 182 -1.51 9.11 -5.68
N VAL A 183 -0.92 9.69 -4.63
CA VAL A 183 -1.64 10.47 -3.62
C VAL A 183 -2.33 11.68 -4.25
N ALA A 184 -1.64 12.41 -5.14
CA ALA A 184 -2.22 13.55 -5.83
C ALA A 184 -3.38 13.15 -6.75
N VAL A 185 -3.30 12.00 -7.41
CA VAL A 185 -4.41 11.45 -8.19
C VAL A 185 -5.61 11.12 -7.30
N GLU A 186 -5.40 10.53 -6.12
CA GLU A 186 -6.49 10.25 -5.18
C GLU A 186 -7.13 11.54 -4.64
N ILE A 187 -6.32 12.57 -4.33
CA ILE A 187 -6.82 13.90 -3.92
C ILE A 187 -7.59 14.56 -5.07
N LEU A 188 -7.05 14.54 -6.29
CA LEU A 188 -7.71 15.10 -7.47
C LEU A 188 -9.05 14.40 -7.73
N LEU A 189 -9.07 13.07 -7.70
CA LEU A 189 -10.29 12.26 -7.86
C LEU A 189 -11.33 12.64 -6.81
N PHE A 190 -10.91 12.83 -5.56
CA PHE A 190 -11.77 13.29 -4.50
C PHE A 190 -12.33 14.69 -4.76
N VAL A 191 -11.47 15.69 -5.05
CA VAL A 191 -11.88 17.08 -5.31
C VAL A 191 -12.85 17.18 -6.49
N VAL A 192 -12.55 16.51 -7.60
CA VAL A 192 -13.42 16.50 -8.79
C VAL A 192 -14.74 15.80 -8.51
N THR A 193 -14.73 14.73 -7.72
CA THR A 193 -15.96 14.00 -7.41
C THR A 193 -16.83 14.79 -6.45
N PHE A 194 -16.25 15.36 -5.40
CA PHE A 194 -16.98 16.07 -4.34
C PHE A 194 -17.48 17.44 -4.79
N ASN A 195 -16.65 18.24 -5.48
CA ASN A 195 -17.01 19.62 -5.86
C ASN A 195 -17.74 19.72 -7.20
N ILE A 196 -17.57 18.75 -8.11
CA ILE A 196 -18.12 18.85 -9.47
C ILE A 196 -19.08 17.70 -9.77
N THR A 197 -18.60 16.46 -9.71
CA THR A 197 -19.34 15.31 -10.25
C THR A 197 -20.57 14.96 -9.41
N GLY A 198 -20.44 15.00 -8.08
CA GLY A 198 -21.53 14.76 -7.12
C GLY A 198 -22.65 15.78 -7.29
N PRO A 199 -22.37 17.09 -7.12
CA PRO A 199 -23.29 18.18 -7.36
C PRO A 199 -24.05 18.09 -8.69
N MET A 200 -23.33 17.92 -9.80
CA MET A 200 -23.93 17.88 -11.14
C MET A 200 -24.83 16.67 -11.35
N ARG A 201 -24.54 15.55 -10.69
CA ARG A 201 -25.39 14.36 -10.76
C ARG A 201 -26.72 14.56 -10.03
N VAL A 202 -26.69 15.18 -8.84
CA VAL A 202 -27.91 15.55 -8.10
C VAL A 202 -28.78 16.46 -8.95
N VAL A 203 -28.20 17.48 -9.58
CA VAL A 203 -28.93 18.35 -10.52
C VAL A 203 -29.53 17.54 -11.66
N GLY A 204 -28.78 16.60 -12.25
CA GLY A 204 -29.31 15.70 -13.28
C GLY A 204 -30.54 14.91 -12.83
N VAL A 205 -30.51 14.35 -11.62
CA VAL A 205 -31.66 13.62 -11.04
C VAL A 205 -32.86 14.54 -10.82
N VAL A 206 -32.65 15.72 -10.25
CA VAL A 206 -33.73 16.69 -10.01
C VAL A 206 -34.29 17.19 -11.35
N MET A 207 -33.44 17.48 -12.32
CA MET A 207 -33.84 17.91 -13.66
C MET A 207 -34.67 16.85 -14.38
N ASP A 208 -34.33 15.56 -14.24
CA ASP A 208 -35.15 14.47 -14.79
C ASP A 208 -36.52 14.34 -14.12
N ARG A 209 -36.64 14.68 -12.82
CA ARG A 209 -37.94 14.76 -12.13
C ARG A 209 -38.77 15.94 -12.60
N VAL A 210 -38.14 17.12 -12.67
CA VAL A 210 -38.76 18.35 -13.19
C VAL A 210 -39.26 18.16 -14.61
N ARG A 211 -38.49 17.48 -15.48
CA ARG A 211 -38.90 17.12 -16.84
C ARG A 211 -40.17 16.27 -16.89
N ARG A 212 -40.45 15.47 -15.85
CA ARG A 212 -41.66 14.64 -15.71
C ARG A 212 -42.80 15.38 -14.99
N GLY A 213 -42.66 16.68 -14.74
CA GLY A 213 -43.65 17.51 -14.05
C GLY A 213 -43.55 17.48 -12.51
N ASP A 214 -42.53 16.85 -11.93
CA ASP A 214 -42.34 16.79 -10.48
C ASP A 214 -41.36 17.86 -9.99
N PHE A 215 -41.91 18.92 -9.40
CA PHE A 215 -41.21 20.07 -8.81
C PHE A 215 -41.14 19.98 -7.28
N SER A 216 -41.50 18.84 -6.69
CA SER A 216 -41.52 18.68 -5.23
C SER A 216 -40.15 18.60 -4.57
N CYS A 217 -39.06 18.58 -5.36
CA CYS A 217 -37.70 18.39 -4.88
C CYS A 217 -36.73 19.47 -5.39
N SER A 218 -35.67 19.74 -4.64
CA SER A 218 -34.54 20.61 -5.01
C SER A 218 -33.20 19.92 -4.75
N ALA A 219 -32.14 20.41 -5.37
CA ALA A 219 -30.79 19.86 -5.17
C ALA A 219 -30.15 20.42 -3.90
N GLY A 220 -29.71 19.57 -2.97
CA GLY A 220 -29.10 19.98 -1.71
C GLY A 220 -27.60 20.16 -1.80
N ILE A 221 -27.18 21.36 -2.21
CA ILE A 221 -25.77 21.68 -2.37
C ILE A 221 -25.56 23.09 -1.84
N THR A 222 -24.49 23.26 -1.05
CA THR A 222 -24.15 24.50 -0.31
C THR A 222 -22.80 25.06 -0.73
N SER A 223 -22.27 24.68 -1.90
CA SER A 223 -21.02 25.27 -2.38
C SER A 223 -21.26 26.70 -2.87
N ASP A 224 -20.29 27.59 -2.65
CA ASP A 224 -20.33 28.98 -3.13
C ASP A 224 -19.53 29.18 -4.44
N ASP A 225 -19.15 28.08 -5.10
CA ASP A 225 -18.38 28.07 -6.35
C ASP A 225 -19.26 28.21 -7.62
N GLU A 226 -18.69 28.08 -8.82
CA GLU A 226 -19.43 28.13 -10.09
C GLU A 226 -20.56 27.10 -10.13
N VAL A 227 -20.30 25.89 -9.65
CA VAL A 227 -21.27 24.79 -9.59
C VAL A 227 -22.38 25.16 -8.61
N GLY A 228 -22.03 25.69 -7.45
CA GLY A 228 -22.94 26.21 -6.45
C GLY A 228 -23.86 27.30 -6.97
N ARG A 229 -23.31 28.32 -7.64
CA ARG A 229 -24.08 29.39 -8.29
C ARG A 229 -25.07 28.84 -9.32
N PHE A 230 -24.64 27.86 -10.13
CA PHE A 230 -25.53 27.17 -11.07
C PHE A 230 -26.66 26.44 -10.35
N VAL A 231 -26.36 25.68 -9.29
CA VAL A 231 -27.36 24.96 -8.48
C VAL A 231 -28.34 25.94 -7.82
N HIS A 232 -27.86 27.05 -7.26
CA HIS A 232 -28.71 28.07 -6.65
C HIS A 232 -29.63 28.73 -7.68
N GLY A 233 -29.14 29.01 -8.88
CA GLY A 233 -29.96 29.49 -10.00
C GLY A 233 -31.04 28.47 -10.38
N PHE A 234 -30.66 27.20 -10.53
CA PHE A 234 -31.58 26.10 -10.85
C PHE A 234 -32.66 25.90 -9.78
N ASN A 235 -32.28 25.85 -8.49
CA ASN A 235 -33.21 25.75 -7.38
C ASN A 235 -34.13 26.98 -7.27
N SER A 236 -33.64 28.16 -7.63
CA SER A 236 -34.46 29.38 -7.66
C SER A 236 -35.52 29.33 -8.76
N ALA A 237 -35.21 28.74 -9.92
CA ALA A 237 -36.20 28.48 -10.96
C ALA A 237 -37.30 27.49 -10.50
N ILE A 238 -36.92 26.43 -9.77
CA ILE A 238 -37.89 25.49 -9.17
C ILE A 238 -38.79 26.20 -8.16
N ARG A 239 -38.21 27.04 -7.28
CA ARG A 239 -38.97 27.83 -6.30
C ARG A 239 -39.91 28.83 -6.96
N LEU A 240 -39.48 29.47 -8.05
CA LEU A 240 -40.33 30.38 -8.80
C LEU A 240 -41.54 29.64 -9.41
N ALA A 241 -41.32 28.44 -9.96
CA ALA A 241 -42.40 27.60 -10.47
C ALA A 241 -43.40 27.22 -9.37
N ASP A 242 -42.93 26.83 -8.18
CA ASP A 242 -43.80 26.53 -7.02
C ASP A 242 -44.59 27.77 -6.57
N GLN A 243 -43.96 28.95 -6.53
CA GLN A 243 -44.64 30.20 -6.19
C GLN A 243 -45.73 30.58 -7.20
N LEU A 244 -45.46 30.43 -8.50
CA LEU A 244 -46.44 30.69 -9.55
C LEU A 244 -47.62 29.71 -9.48
N PHE A 245 -47.35 28.44 -9.19
CA PHE A 245 -48.40 27.43 -9.01
C PHE A 245 -49.28 27.73 -7.79
N ARG A 246 -48.72 28.13 -6.65
CA ARG A 246 -49.51 28.53 -5.47
C ARG A 246 -50.38 29.76 -5.73
N ARG A 247 -49.88 30.73 -6.49
CA ARG A 247 -50.69 31.89 -6.91
C ARG A 247 -51.87 31.47 -7.78
N LEU A 248 -51.64 30.50 -8.69
CA LEU A 248 -52.71 29.94 -9.51
C LEU A 248 -53.75 29.19 -8.65
N GLU A 249 -53.32 28.39 -7.66
CA GLU A 249 -54.23 27.72 -6.72
C GLU A 249 -55.07 28.74 -5.92
N ALA A 250 -54.44 29.79 -5.39
CA ALA A 250 -55.15 30.85 -4.65
C ALA A 250 -56.21 31.54 -5.52
N TYR A 251 -55.88 31.84 -6.79
CA TYR A 251 -56.83 32.44 -7.73
C TYR A 251 -57.98 31.49 -8.08
N ILE A 252 -57.68 30.20 -8.25
CA ILE A 252 -58.70 29.16 -8.48
C ILE A 252 -59.66 29.08 -7.29
N ASP A 253 -59.14 29.09 -6.06
CA ASP A 253 -59.96 29.02 -4.85
C ASP A 253 -60.79 30.28 -4.63
N GLU A 254 -60.27 31.45 -5.00
CA GLU A 254 -61.03 32.71 -5.01
C GLU A 254 -62.21 32.64 -6.01
N VAL A 255 -61.99 32.12 -7.22
CA VAL A 255 -63.05 31.95 -8.23
C VAL A 255 -64.10 30.93 -7.78
N LYS A 256 -63.72 29.86 -7.07
CA LYS A 256 -64.69 28.91 -6.49
C LYS A 256 -65.50 29.48 -5.34
N ALA A 257 -64.89 30.37 -4.54
CA ALA A 257 -65.52 30.97 -3.36
C ALA A 257 -66.43 32.16 -3.73
N ALA A 258 -66.09 32.89 -4.78
CA ALA A 258 -66.96 33.90 -5.35
C ALA A 258 -68.17 33.24 -6.02
N HIS A 259 -69.37 33.82 -5.84
CA HIS A 259 -70.65 33.28 -6.33
C HIS A 259 -70.80 33.43 -7.87
N PHE A 260 -69.85 32.88 -8.62
CA PHE A 260 -69.88 32.84 -10.08
C PHE A 260 -70.85 31.77 -10.60
N ASP A 261 -71.19 31.87 -11.89
CA ASP A 261 -72.04 30.90 -12.60
C ASP A 261 -71.47 29.47 -12.51
N GLN A 262 -72.34 28.48 -12.27
CA GLN A 262 -71.96 27.10 -11.95
C GLN A 262 -71.11 26.46 -13.04
N GLY A 263 -71.36 26.79 -14.31
CA GLY A 263 -70.59 26.30 -15.45
C GLY A 263 -69.15 26.83 -15.52
N VAL A 264 -68.85 27.99 -14.92
CA VAL A 264 -67.48 28.53 -14.84
C VAL A 264 -66.71 27.78 -13.76
N VAL A 265 -67.34 27.54 -12.61
CA VAL A 265 -66.73 26.80 -11.49
C VAL A 265 -66.39 25.37 -11.91
N GLU A 266 -67.26 24.69 -12.67
CA GLU A 266 -66.96 23.34 -13.20
C GLU A 266 -65.77 23.32 -14.16
N LYS A 267 -65.68 24.27 -15.09
CA LYS A 267 -64.53 24.37 -16.01
C LYS A 267 -63.23 24.64 -15.28
N VAL A 268 -63.25 25.51 -14.26
CA VAL A 268 -62.08 25.81 -13.43
C VAL A 268 -61.65 24.56 -12.64
N ARG A 269 -62.61 23.79 -12.13
CA ARG A 269 -62.33 22.52 -11.43
C ARG A 269 -61.72 21.46 -12.36
N ASP A 270 -62.16 21.37 -13.61
CA ASP A 270 -61.55 20.49 -14.62
C ASP A 270 -60.10 20.89 -14.91
N ILE A 271 -59.84 22.18 -15.13
CA ILE A 271 -58.49 22.72 -15.35
C ILE A 271 -57.59 22.42 -14.15
N GLU A 272 -58.06 22.67 -12.93
CA GLU A 272 -57.31 22.37 -11.70
C GLU A 272 -56.93 20.88 -11.62
N SER A 273 -57.88 19.98 -11.93
CA SER A 273 -57.64 18.55 -11.89
C SER A 273 -56.56 18.11 -12.89
N ARG A 274 -56.57 18.68 -14.10
CA ARG A 274 -55.58 18.41 -15.15
C ARG A 274 -54.20 18.95 -14.78
N VAL A 275 -54.13 20.14 -14.20
CA VAL A 275 -52.86 20.74 -13.76
C VAL A 275 -52.28 19.95 -12.59
N ARG A 276 -53.08 19.56 -11.59
CA ARG A 276 -52.65 18.70 -10.47
C ARG A 276 -52.25 17.28 -10.92
N PHE A 277 -52.81 16.80 -12.03
CA PHE A 277 -52.42 15.51 -12.62
C PHE A 277 -51.06 15.59 -13.33
N LEU A 278 -50.80 16.69 -14.04
CA LEU A 278 -49.58 16.88 -14.81
C LEU A 278 -48.39 17.34 -13.95
N PHE A 279 -48.64 18.10 -12.89
CA PHE A 279 -47.60 18.71 -12.07
C PHE A 279 -47.73 18.38 -10.60
N ARG A 280 -46.60 18.05 -9.98
CA ARG A 280 -46.50 17.77 -8.56
C ARG A 280 -45.59 18.78 -7.88
N PHE A 281 -46.10 19.44 -6.85
CA PHE A 281 -45.38 20.45 -6.08
C PHE A 281 -45.27 20.03 -4.61
N ALA A 282 -44.41 20.71 -3.86
CA ALA A 282 -44.18 20.38 -2.44
C ALA A 282 -45.41 20.74 -1.59
N ARG A 283 -45.79 19.89 -0.64
CA ARG A 283 -46.96 20.15 0.23
C ARG A 283 -46.80 21.39 1.11
N ASN A 284 -45.57 21.71 1.53
CA ASN A 284 -45.31 22.74 2.56
C ASN A 284 -44.64 24.02 2.02
N GLY A 285 -44.56 24.23 0.70
CA GLY A 285 -43.88 25.42 0.13
C GLY A 285 -42.37 25.34 0.08
N GLN A 286 -41.79 24.26 0.58
CA GLN A 286 -40.35 24.00 0.50
C GLN A 286 -40.12 22.67 -0.21
N PRO A 287 -39.48 22.69 -1.40
CA PRO A 287 -39.08 21.46 -2.08
C PRO A 287 -38.16 20.62 -1.20
N GLU A 288 -38.41 19.32 -1.16
CA GLU A 288 -37.57 18.37 -0.43
C GLU A 288 -36.15 18.39 -1.00
N VAL A 289 -35.16 18.55 -0.13
CA VAL A 289 -33.76 18.66 -0.52
C VAL A 289 -33.19 17.26 -0.74
N ILE A 290 -32.78 16.95 -1.96
CA ILE A 290 -32.15 15.66 -2.31
C ILE A 290 -30.63 15.80 -2.22
N ASN A 291 -30.02 14.98 -1.36
CA ASN A 291 -28.58 14.72 -1.33
C ASN A 291 -28.33 13.29 -1.86
N GLU A 292 -27.49 13.13 -2.90
CA GLU A 292 -27.13 11.80 -3.40
C GLU A 292 -25.74 11.41 -2.87
N HIS A 293 -25.69 10.47 -1.92
CA HIS A 293 -24.45 9.90 -1.40
C HIS A 293 -23.86 8.88 -2.40
N GLN A 294 -22.53 8.84 -2.51
CA GLN A 294 -21.82 7.98 -3.46
C GLN A 294 -20.76 7.11 -2.79
N ALA A 295 -20.49 5.95 -3.39
CA ALA A 295 -19.44 5.05 -2.92
C ALA A 295 -18.04 5.70 -2.95
N THR A 296 -17.85 6.75 -3.76
CA THR A 296 -16.61 7.51 -3.89
C THR A 296 -16.34 8.46 -2.71
N ASP A 297 -17.35 8.82 -1.93
CA ASP A 297 -17.21 9.81 -0.84
C ASP A 297 -16.24 9.32 0.25
N ILE A 298 -16.20 8.01 0.47
CA ILE A 298 -15.35 7.37 1.47
C ILE A 298 -13.97 6.97 0.92
N ARG A 299 -13.74 7.15 -0.39
CA ARG A 299 -12.55 6.62 -1.09
C ARG A 299 -11.25 7.22 -0.54
N LEU A 300 -11.14 8.55 -0.49
CA LEU A 300 -9.93 9.23 0.00
C LEU A 300 -9.68 8.96 1.49
N PRO A 301 -10.68 9.07 2.39
CA PRO A 301 -10.48 8.67 3.79
C PRO A 301 -10.02 7.22 3.96
N LEU A 302 -10.62 6.28 3.21
CA LEU A 302 -10.19 4.88 3.22
C LEU A 302 -8.76 4.73 2.71
N PHE A 303 -8.40 5.41 1.62
CA PHE A 303 -7.04 5.41 1.07
C PHE A 303 -6.03 5.89 2.12
N LEU A 304 -6.25 7.05 2.76
CA LEU A 304 -5.32 7.59 3.75
C LEU A 304 -5.16 6.69 4.97
N PHE A 305 -6.24 6.09 5.46
CA PHE A 305 -6.18 5.16 6.57
C PHE A 305 -5.41 3.89 6.22
N VAL A 306 -5.70 3.29 5.06
CA VAL A 306 -5.00 2.08 4.61
C VAL A 306 -3.54 2.42 4.33
N PHE A 307 -3.25 3.57 3.75
CA PHE A 307 -1.89 4.04 3.48
C PHE A 307 -1.08 4.15 4.78
N ALA A 308 -1.68 4.69 5.85
CA ALA A 308 -1.05 4.72 7.17
C ALA A 308 -0.67 3.33 7.70
N GLU A 309 -1.50 2.30 7.47
CA GLU A 309 -1.17 0.93 7.86
C GLU A 309 -0.08 0.32 6.99
N GLU A 310 -0.19 0.49 5.67
CA GLU A 310 0.67 -0.15 4.68
C GLU A 310 2.12 0.36 4.76
N ILE A 311 2.32 1.62 5.21
CA ILE A 311 3.64 2.19 5.53
C ILE A 311 4.45 1.26 6.44
N SER A 312 3.81 0.65 7.42
CA SER A 312 4.50 -0.14 8.43
C SER A 312 4.88 -1.55 7.95
N ARG A 313 4.29 -2.05 6.86
CA ARG A 313 4.42 -3.47 6.47
C ARG A 313 5.79 -3.87 5.96
N SER A 314 6.52 -2.98 5.28
CA SER A 314 7.80 -3.32 4.68
C SER A 314 8.93 -3.50 5.68
N PHE A 315 8.84 -2.85 6.84
CA PHE A 315 9.88 -2.91 7.88
C PHE A 315 9.43 -3.60 9.18
N MET A 316 8.15 -3.99 9.31
CA MET A 316 7.59 -4.52 10.56
C MET A 316 8.44 -5.66 11.18
N PRO A 317 8.86 -6.71 10.44
CA PRO A 317 9.66 -7.78 11.04
C PRO A 317 10.99 -7.30 11.60
N LEU A 318 11.60 -6.29 10.97
CA LEU A 318 12.88 -5.71 11.40
C LEU A 318 12.69 -4.85 12.65
N TYR A 319 11.61 -4.07 12.71
CA TYR A 319 11.28 -3.34 13.93
C TYR A 319 11.00 -4.26 15.12
N ILE A 320 10.34 -5.40 14.88
CA ILE A 320 10.11 -6.40 15.92
C ILE A 320 11.42 -7.04 16.38
N ARG A 321 12.37 -7.29 15.45
CA ARG A 321 13.71 -7.80 15.77
C ARG A 321 14.46 -6.85 16.70
N ASP A 322 14.37 -5.55 16.47
CA ASP A 322 15.05 -4.54 17.29
C ASP A 322 14.44 -4.42 18.70
N LEU A 323 13.14 -4.75 18.83
CA LEU A 323 12.41 -4.79 20.11
C LEU A 323 12.33 -6.20 20.71
N TYR A 324 13.14 -7.13 20.22
CA TYR A 324 13.06 -8.53 20.61
C TYR A 324 13.32 -8.69 22.12
N ALA A 325 12.36 -9.31 22.79
CA ALA A 325 12.51 -9.82 24.15
C ALA A 325 12.11 -11.31 24.15
N PRO A 326 12.88 -12.18 24.82
CA PRO A 326 12.60 -13.62 24.82
C PRO A 326 11.25 -13.89 25.51
N ILE A 327 10.35 -14.56 24.79
CA ILE A 327 9.09 -15.05 25.35
C ILE A 327 9.27 -16.52 25.72
N PRO A 328 9.05 -16.92 26.99
CA PRO A 328 9.23 -18.31 27.42
C PRO A 328 8.44 -19.29 26.54
N GLY A 329 9.11 -20.33 26.03
CA GLY A 329 8.50 -21.39 25.24
C GLY A 329 8.34 -21.10 23.74
N LEU A 330 8.77 -19.93 23.25
CA LEU A 330 8.73 -19.57 21.82
C LEU A 330 10.13 -19.36 21.24
N SER A 331 10.34 -19.75 19.99
CA SER A 331 11.58 -19.43 19.27
C SER A 331 11.64 -17.94 18.91
N PRO A 332 12.83 -17.36 18.71
CA PRO A 332 12.96 -15.96 18.31
C PRO A 332 12.14 -15.60 17.06
N GLU A 333 12.10 -16.51 16.10
CA GLU A 333 11.37 -16.36 14.84
C GLU A 333 9.85 -16.34 15.07
N MET A 334 9.36 -17.19 15.98
CA MET A 334 7.95 -17.20 16.34
C MET A 334 7.54 -15.88 17.00
N VAL A 335 8.40 -15.33 17.86
CA VAL A 335 8.19 -14.00 18.47
C VAL A 335 8.14 -12.91 17.40
N MET A 336 9.01 -12.96 16.39
CA MET A 336 8.97 -12.01 15.26
C MET A 336 7.67 -12.12 14.43
N GLY A 337 7.08 -13.31 14.31
CA GLY A 337 5.85 -13.53 13.55
C GLY A 337 4.57 -13.14 14.28
N LEU A 338 4.59 -13.14 15.61
CA LEU A 338 3.41 -12.94 16.47
C LEU A 338 2.66 -11.62 16.24
N PRO A 339 3.31 -10.44 16.19
CA PRO A 339 2.58 -9.18 16.00
C PRO A 339 1.78 -9.12 14.70
N ILE A 340 2.30 -9.72 13.62
CA ILE A 340 1.60 -9.79 12.32
C ILE A 340 0.45 -10.78 12.40
N ALA A 341 0.68 -11.96 12.97
CA ALA A 341 -0.35 -12.99 13.13
C ALA A 341 -1.50 -12.50 14.01
N VAL A 342 -1.21 -12.04 15.23
CA VAL A 342 -2.21 -11.54 16.18
C VAL A 342 -3.01 -10.39 15.59
N PHE A 343 -2.37 -9.48 14.85
CA PHE A 343 -3.09 -8.41 14.14
C PHE A 343 -4.15 -8.97 13.18
N MET A 344 -3.82 -9.99 12.39
CA MET A 344 -4.77 -10.63 11.46
C MET A 344 -5.87 -11.39 12.20
N LEU A 345 -5.55 -12.04 13.32
CA LEU A 345 -6.52 -12.72 14.18
C LEU A 345 -7.54 -11.74 14.77
N VAL A 346 -7.08 -10.61 15.28
CA VAL A 346 -7.96 -9.57 15.84
C VAL A 346 -8.89 -9.02 14.79
N ILE A 347 -8.39 -8.75 13.57
CA ILE A 347 -9.26 -8.35 12.46
C ILE A 347 -10.33 -9.42 12.19
N ALA A 348 -9.94 -10.70 12.14
CA ALA A 348 -10.88 -11.80 11.91
C ALA A 348 -11.99 -11.84 12.98
N LEU A 349 -11.63 -11.74 14.26
CA LEU A 349 -12.55 -11.82 15.38
C LEU A 349 -13.41 -10.56 15.56
N ALA A 350 -12.86 -9.38 15.26
CA ALA A 350 -13.55 -8.10 15.41
C ALA A 350 -14.49 -7.77 14.24
N SER A 351 -14.22 -8.30 13.03
CA SER A 351 -14.99 -7.96 11.82
C SER A 351 -16.51 -8.23 11.95
N PRO A 352 -17.00 -9.35 12.50
CA PRO A 352 -18.44 -9.57 12.69
C PRO A 352 -19.08 -8.52 13.61
N SER A 353 -18.44 -8.22 14.74
CA SER A 353 -18.92 -7.22 15.70
C SER A 353 -18.91 -5.81 15.11
N ALA A 354 -17.85 -5.47 14.38
CA ALA A 354 -17.73 -4.22 13.64
C ALA A 354 -18.84 -4.03 12.61
N SER A 355 -19.16 -5.08 11.85
CA SER A 355 -20.25 -5.08 10.86
C SER A 355 -21.62 -4.85 11.52
N LEU A 356 -21.92 -5.56 12.62
CA LEU A 356 -23.15 -5.34 13.38
C LEU A 356 -23.25 -3.92 13.93
N MET A 357 -22.15 -3.40 14.46
CA MET A 357 -22.11 -2.04 14.97
C MET A 357 -22.31 -1.01 13.85
N ALA A 358 -21.72 -1.24 12.66
CA ALA A 358 -21.88 -0.38 11.50
C ALA A 358 -23.34 -0.32 11.01
N ASN A 359 -24.05 -1.46 11.07
CA ASN A 359 -25.47 -1.51 10.73
C ASN A 359 -26.33 -0.71 11.73
N ARG A 360 -26.00 -0.76 13.03
CA ARG A 360 -26.77 -0.10 14.10
C ARG A 360 -26.48 1.38 14.27
N LEU A 361 -25.20 1.76 14.29
CA LEU A 361 -24.75 3.13 14.58
C LEU A 361 -24.54 3.97 13.31
N GLY A 362 -24.55 3.34 12.13
CA GLY A 362 -24.21 3.96 10.86
C GLY A 362 -22.70 4.01 10.62
N ALA A 363 -22.30 4.03 9.34
CA ALA A 363 -20.91 3.91 8.93
C ALA A 363 -20.01 5.03 9.47
N ARG A 364 -20.47 6.29 9.43
CA ARG A 364 -19.69 7.46 9.92
C ARG A 364 -19.23 7.26 11.37
N ARG A 365 -20.17 6.89 12.26
CA ARG A 365 -19.89 6.75 13.69
C ARG A 365 -18.91 5.61 13.94
N VAL A 366 -19.12 4.46 13.30
CA VAL A 366 -18.24 3.29 13.47
C VAL A 366 -16.85 3.54 12.93
N PHE A 367 -16.72 4.26 11.81
CA PHE A 367 -15.43 4.70 11.30
C PHE A 367 -14.70 5.57 12.33
N LEU A 368 -15.36 6.61 12.86
CA LEU A 368 -14.78 7.50 13.87
C LEU A 368 -14.41 6.75 15.17
N ILE A 369 -15.25 5.81 15.62
CA ILE A 369 -14.95 4.95 16.77
C ILE A 369 -13.72 4.10 16.50
N GLY A 370 -13.58 3.53 15.29
CA GLY A 370 -12.43 2.72 14.90
C GLY A 370 -11.13 3.53 14.76
N LEU A 371 -11.22 4.82 14.43
CA LEU A 371 -10.05 5.69 14.33
C LEU A 371 -9.37 5.93 15.67
N VAL A 372 -10.12 5.99 16.77
CA VAL A 372 -9.55 6.21 18.12
C VAL A 372 -8.51 5.14 18.50
N PRO A 373 -8.83 3.83 18.56
CA PRO A 373 -7.84 2.81 18.87
C PRO A 373 -6.79 2.66 17.78
N ALA A 374 -7.09 2.99 16.51
CA ALA A 374 -6.08 2.99 15.45
C ALA A 374 -5.00 4.05 15.66
N THR A 375 -5.39 5.30 15.91
CA THR A 375 -4.46 6.41 16.16
C THR A 375 -3.63 6.15 17.41
N ILE A 376 -4.26 5.71 18.51
CA ILE A 376 -3.54 5.33 19.73
C ILE A 376 -2.56 4.20 19.44
N GLY A 377 -2.99 3.16 18.72
CA GLY A 377 -2.14 2.04 18.36
C GLY A 377 -0.93 2.44 17.53
N PHE A 378 -1.07 3.37 16.57
CA PHE A 378 0.07 3.89 15.79
C PHE A 378 1.03 4.73 16.65
N VAL A 379 0.52 5.67 17.44
CA VAL A 379 1.36 6.51 18.34
C VAL A 379 2.15 5.62 19.28
N MET A 380 1.48 4.68 19.94
CA MET A 380 2.10 3.84 20.95
C MET A 380 3.00 2.75 20.34
N SER A 381 2.72 2.30 19.11
CA SER A 381 3.63 1.43 18.37
C SER A 381 4.94 2.14 18.05
N GLY A 382 4.93 3.44 17.73
CA GLY A 382 6.16 4.23 17.57
C GLY A 382 6.92 4.48 18.87
N LEU A 383 6.24 4.37 20.02
CA LEU A 383 6.81 4.51 21.37
C LEU A 383 7.08 3.17 22.05
N ALA A 384 6.95 2.05 21.32
CA ALA A 384 7.11 0.73 21.90
C ALA A 384 8.57 0.50 22.35
N MET A 385 8.73 0.00 23.57
CA MET A 385 10.04 -0.29 24.19
C MET A 385 10.33 -1.80 24.21
N SER A 386 9.32 -2.63 23.96
CA SER A 386 9.42 -4.09 23.93
C SER A 386 8.45 -4.70 22.93
N VAL A 387 8.70 -5.95 22.53
CA VAL A 387 7.77 -6.71 21.67
C VAL A 387 6.39 -6.88 22.33
N TYR A 388 6.30 -6.95 23.65
CA TYR A 388 5.01 -7.07 24.37
C TYR A 388 4.17 -5.81 24.18
N ASP A 389 4.78 -4.64 24.32
CA ASP A 389 4.12 -3.35 24.08
C ASP A 389 3.68 -3.26 22.63
N LEU A 390 4.56 -3.63 21.69
CA LEU A 390 4.24 -3.60 20.27
C LEU A 390 3.06 -4.53 19.95
N ILE A 391 3.02 -5.75 20.47
CA ILE A 391 1.87 -6.67 20.29
C ILE A 391 0.58 -6.00 20.78
N LEU A 392 0.59 -5.43 21.99
CA LEU A 392 -0.56 -4.76 22.59
C LEU A 392 -1.07 -3.60 21.74
N TRP A 393 -0.17 -2.74 21.24
CA TRP A 393 -0.57 -1.58 20.44
C TRP A 393 -0.97 -1.98 19.01
N ARG A 394 -0.43 -3.06 18.47
CA ARG A 394 -0.90 -3.67 17.22
C ARG A 394 -2.30 -4.26 17.35
N LEU A 395 -2.67 -4.85 18.50
CA LEU A 395 -4.06 -5.25 18.79
C LEU A 395 -5.03 -4.05 18.70
N ALA A 396 -4.65 -2.90 19.26
CA ALA A 396 -5.45 -1.68 19.17
C ALA A 396 -5.60 -1.18 17.71
N THR A 397 -4.50 -1.16 16.94
CA THR A 397 -4.57 -0.82 15.51
C THR A 397 -5.41 -1.81 14.72
N ALA A 398 -5.33 -3.11 15.01
CA ALA A 398 -6.11 -4.16 14.36
C ALA A 398 -7.62 -3.99 14.60
N LEU A 399 -7.99 -3.67 15.84
CA LEU A 399 -9.38 -3.39 16.22
C LEU A 399 -9.92 -2.19 15.42
N GLY A 400 -9.15 -1.11 15.37
CA GLY A 400 -9.51 0.07 14.56
C GLY A 400 -9.64 -0.25 13.08
N TYR A 401 -8.71 -1.01 12.52
CA TYR A 401 -8.72 -1.46 11.12
C TYR A 401 -9.98 -2.26 10.78
N ALA A 402 -10.38 -3.20 11.65
CA ALA A 402 -11.60 -3.98 11.46
C ALA A 402 -12.85 -3.09 11.43
N PHE A 403 -12.95 -2.13 12.36
CA PHE A 403 -14.10 -1.24 12.47
C PHE A 403 -14.23 -0.33 11.25
N ILE A 404 -13.11 0.28 10.84
CA ILE A 404 -13.06 1.18 9.69
C ILE A 404 -13.39 0.44 8.40
N THR A 405 -12.73 -0.69 8.13
CA THR A 405 -12.93 -1.42 6.87
C THR A 405 -14.35 -1.99 6.73
N MET A 406 -14.95 -2.48 7.82
CA MET A 406 -16.35 -2.94 7.80
C MET A 406 -17.33 -1.78 7.64
N ALA A 407 -17.07 -0.63 8.29
CA ALA A 407 -17.88 0.57 8.08
C ALA A 407 -17.84 1.06 6.63
N CYS A 408 -16.67 1.04 5.99
CA CYS A 408 -16.50 1.41 4.59
C CYS A 408 -17.28 0.50 3.64
N GLN A 409 -17.13 -0.82 3.82
CA GLN A 409 -17.84 -1.80 2.99
C GLN A 409 -19.35 -1.71 3.18
N GLY A 410 -19.80 -1.51 4.42
CA GLY A 410 -21.20 -1.27 4.76
C GLY A 410 -21.75 -0.01 4.09
N TYR A 411 -21.03 1.12 4.18
CA TYR A 411 -21.40 2.37 3.52
C TYR A 411 -21.57 2.17 2.02
N ILE A 412 -20.54 1.61 1.36
CA ILE A 412 -20.54 1.37 -0.10
C ILE A 412 -21.71 0.47 -0.52
N ALA A 413 -22.02 -0.57 0.26
CA ALA A 413 -23.14 -1.47 -0.02
C ALA A 413 -24.51 -0.79 0.08
N GLN A 414 -24.64 0.26 0.91
CA GLN A 414 -25.86 1.04 1.08
C GLN A 414 -26.08 2.03 -0.07
N VAL A 415 -25.05 2.80 -0.43
CA VAL A 415 -25.15 3.81 -1.50
C VAL A 415 -25.12 3.20 -2.90
N SER A 416 -24.69 1.94 -3.04
CA SER A 416 -24.71 1.23 -4.31
C SER A 416 -26.05 0.51 -4.54
N LYS A 417 -26.74 0.87 -5.63
CA LYS A 417 -27.91 0.10 -6.14
C LYS A 417 -27.50 -1.36 -6.38
N GLN A 418 -28.45 -2.30 -6.27
CA GLN A 418 -28.18 -3.74 -6.35
C GLN A 418 -27.40 -4.17 -7.61
N GLN A 419 -27.68 -3.55 -8.76
CA GLN A 419 -26.93 -3.76 -10.02
C GLN A 419 -25.50 -3.18 -10.02
N ASN A 420 -25.20 -2.18 -9.19
CA ASN A 420 -23.91 -1.48 -9.17
C ASN A 420 -23.04 -1.84 -7.96
N ARG A 421 -23.45 -2.78 -7.10
CA ARG A 421 -22.71 -3.15 -5.87
C ARG A 421 -21.29 -3.64 -6.15
N THR A 422 -21.10 -4.43 -7.20
CA THR A 422 -19.76 -4.91 -7.62
C THR A 422 -18.85 -3.74 -8.02
N GLN A 423 -19.39 -2.74 -8.72
CA GLN A 423 -18.66 -1.54 -9.09
C GLN A 423 -18.31 -0.69 -7.87
N GLY A 424 -19.24 -0.55 -6.91
CA GLY A 424 -18.99 0.11 -5.63
C GLY A 424 -17.87 -0.57 -4.84
N LEU A 425 -17.86 -1.89 -4.75
CA LEU A 425 -16.77 -2.63 -4.11
C LEU A 425 -15.44 -2.47 -4.86
N GLY A 426 -15.47 -2.27 -6.17
CA GLY A 426 -14.29 -1.88 -6.96
C GLY A 426 -13.66 -0.55 -6.50
N VAL A 427 -14.45 0.40 -5.99
CA VAL A 427 -13.93 1.65 -5.39
C VAL A 427 -13.14 1.35 -4.12
N TYR A 428 -13.67 0.48 -3.24
CA TYR A 428 -12.98 0.02 -2.03
C TYR A 428 -11.66 -0.67 -2.37
N VAL A 429 -11.70 -1.66 -3.26
CA VAL A 429 -10.52 -2.44 -3.65
C VAL A 429 -9.47 -1.54 -4.30
N GLY A 430 -9.90 -0.64 -5.18
CA GLY A 430 -9.01 0.34 -5.81
C GLY A 430 -8.28 1.21 -4.79
N ALA A 431 -9.00 1.79 -3.81
CA ALA A 431 -8.38 2.61 -2.77
C ALA A 431 -7.37 1.82 -1.93
N VAL A 432 -7.71 0.59 -1.52
CA VAL A 432 -6.81 -0.28 -0.74
C VAL A 432 -5.55 -0.63 -1.52
N LEU A 433 -5.67 -0.99 -2.80
CA LEU A 433 -4.53 -1.36 -3.62
C LEU A 433 -3.61 -0.17 -3.91
N THR A 434 -4.17 1.01 -4.25
CA THR A 434 -3.35 2.23 -4.43
C THR A 434 -2.62 2.58 -3.15
N ALA A 435 -3.29 2.49 -2.00
CA ALA A 435 -2.70 2.73 -0.69
C ALA A 435 -1.58 1.74 -0.36
N SER A 436 -1.74 0.47 -0.74
CA SER A 436 -0.70 -0.55 -0.57
C SER A 436 0.54 -0.26 -1.40
N VAL A 437 0.39 0.11 -2.69
CA VAL A 437 1.52 0.55 -3.53
C VAL A 437 2.25 1.72 -2.86
N CYS A 438 1.50 2.73 -2.41
CA CYS A 438 2.07 3.92 -1.79
C CYS A 438 2.81 3.57 -0.48
N GLY A 439 2.16 2.80 0.39
CA GLY A 439 2.64 2.46 1.73
C GLY A 439 3.86 1.57 1.71
N THR A 440 3.83 0.47 0.95
CA THR A 440 4.96 -0.47 0.92
C THR A 440 6.22 0.18 0.33
N GLY A 441 6.05 1.06 -0.67
CA GLY A 441 7.18 1.76 -1.30
C GLY A 441 7.80 2.83 -0.40
N ILE A 442 6.98 3.72 0.17
CA ILE A 442 7.50 4.85 0.99
C ILE A 442 7.93 4.41 2.39
N GLY A 443 7.37 3.31 2.91
CA GLY A 443 7.53 2.89 4.30
C GLY A 443 8.97 2.59 4.70
N GLY A 444 9.72 1.89 3.84
CA GLY A 444 11.14 1.61 4.08
C GLY A 444 11.99 2.86 4.00
N VAL A 445 11.75 3.71 3.00
CA VAL A 445 12.45 4.99 2.83
C VAL A 445 12.27 5.89 4.06
N LEU A 446 11.04 6.04 4.56
CA LEU A 446 10.78 6.83 5.77
C LEU A 446 11.46 6.22 7.01
N ALA A 447 11.37 4.90 7.17
CA ALA A 447 11.97 4.19 8.29
C ALA A 447 13.50 4.29 8.30
N GLU A 448 14.14 4.22 7.14
CA GLU A 448 15.58 4.37 6.99
C GLU A 448 16.06 5.78 7.34
N ARG A 449 15.38 6.80 6.81
CA ARG A 449 15.81 8.20 6.93
C ARG A 449 15.42 8.84 8.26
N MET A 450 14.26 8.48 8.81
CA MET A 450 13.69 9.13 10.00
C MET A 450 13.56 8.19 11.20
N GLY A 451 13.86 6.90 11.04
CA GLY A 451 13.68 5.86 12.06
C GLY A 451 12.23 5.38 12.18
N TYR A 452 12.05 4.17 12.71
CA TYR A 452 10.73 3.53 12.85
C TYR A 452 9.72 4.36 13.64
N ARG A 453 10.17 5.00 14.72
CA ARG A 453 9.33 5.82 15.60
C ARG A 453 8.65 6.96 14.84
N VAL A 454 9.41 7.74 14.07
CA VAL A 454 8.85 8.87 13.32
C VAL A 454 7.91 8.37 12.23
N THR A 455 8.24 7.26 11.57
CA THR A 455 7.38 6.63 10.56
C THR A 455 6.01 6.22 11.11
N PHE A 456 5.95 5.67 12.34
CA PHE A 456 4.68 5.40 13.02
C PHE A 456 3.90 6.67 13.41
N LEU A 457 4.60 7.74 13.80
CA LEU A 457 3.94 9.04 14.08
C LEU A 457 3.38 9.69 12.81
N VAL A 458 4.04 9.52 11.66
CA VAL A 458 3.48 9.92 10.35
C VAL A 458 2.20 9.13 10.05
N ALA A 459 2.20 7.81 10.26
CA ALA A 459 0.99 7.01 10.12
C ALA A 459 -0.13 7.48 11.07
N ALA A 460 0.19 7.80 12.32
CA ALA A 460 -0.77 8.38 13.25
C ALA A 460 -1.34 9.72 12.75
N ALA A 461 -0.50 10.62 12.24
CA ALA A 461 -0.96 11.89 11.66
C ALA A 461 -1.93 11.69 10.48
N LEU A 462 -1.66 10.73 9.59
CA LEU A 462 -2.57 10.37 8.50
C LEU A 462 -3.93 9.88 9.02
N THR A 463 -3.97 9.14 10.13
CA THR A 463 -5.26 8.73 10.74
C THR A 463 -6.03 9.92 11.33
N VAL A 464 -5.34 10.93 11.89
CA VAL A 464 -5.99 12.15 12.37
C VAL A 464 -6.57 12.96 11.22
N VAL A 465 -5.82 13.10 10.11
CA VAL A 465 -6.33 13.72 8.88
C VAL A 465 -7.57 12.98 8.38
N THR A 466 -7.53 11.64 8.38
CA THR A 466 -8.68 10.81 8.02
C THR A 466 -9.89 11.07 8.92
N ALA A 467 -9.68 11.22 10.23
CA ALA A 467 -10.74 11.55 11.18
C ALA A 467 -11.41 12.89 10.86
N ILE A 468 -10.62 13.91 10.55
CA ILE A 468 -11.12 15.24 10.17
C ILE A 468 -11.94 15.14 8.88
N LEU A 469 -11.45 14.41 7.87
CA LEU A 469 -12.16 14.22 6.60
C LEU A 469 -13.51 13.50 6.81
N ILE A 470 -13.54 12.37 7.52
CA ILE A 470 -14.80 11.66 7.81
C ILE A 470 -15.75 12.53 8.62
N TRP A 471 -15.24 13.27 9.60
CA TRP A 471 -16.06 14.14 10.43
C TRP A 471 -16.71 15.27 9.63
N ARG A 472 -16.03 15.83 8.61
CA ARG A 472 -16.56 16.92 7.78
C ARG A 472 -17.41 16.45 6.61
N LEU A 473 -17.04 15.35 5.96
CA LEU A 473 -17.53 14.98 4.63
C LEU A 473 -18.63 13.93 4.65
N LEU A 474 -18.59 12.99 5.60
CA LEU A 474 -19.59 11.94 5.68
C LEU A 474 -20.74 12.40 6.56
N ASP A 475 -21.94 12.49 6.01
CA ASP A 475 -23.15 12.67 6.82
C ASP A 475 -23.47 11.41 7.62
N SER A 476 -24.32 11.54 8.64
CA SER A 476 -24.79 10.40 9.42
C SER A 476 -25.66 9.51 8.51
N ALA A 477 -25.04 8.60 7.77
CA ALA A 477 -25.74 7.59 6.98
C ALA A 477 -26.75 6.87 7.88
N GLN A 478 -27.98 6.72 7.37
CA GLN A 478 -29.05 6.09 8.14
C GLN A 478 -28.67 4.65 8.48
N PRO A 479 -28.99 4.16 9.69
CA PRO A 479 -28.82 2.76 10.05
C PRO A 479 -29.51 1.86 9.01
N VAL A 480 -28.84 0.79 8.60
CA VAL A 480 -29.41 -0.16 7.65
C VAL A 480 -30.41 -1.03 8.40
N ALA A 481 -31.61 -1.20 7.83
CA ALA A 481 -32.52 -2.25 8.30
C ALA A 481 -31.79 -3.60 8.22
N GLU A 482 -31.65 -4.29 9.36
CA GLU A 482 -30.88 -5.52 9.48
C GLU A 482 -31.26 -6.51 8.37
N GLY A 483 -30.33 -6.82 7.47
CA GLY A 483 -30.41 -8.06 6.70
C GLY A 483 -30.28 -9.25 7.65
N PRO A 484 -30.85 -10.44 7.33
CA PRO A 484 -30.78 -11.58 8.22
C PRO A 484 -29.32 -11.89 8.58
N SER A 485 -28.99 -11.82 9.87
CA SER A 485 -27.66 -12.18 10.36
C SER A 485 -27.43 -13.68 10.09
N PRO A 486 -26.30 -14.07 9.50
CA PRO A 486 -26.05 -15.47 9.18
C PRO A 486 -26.03 -16.30 10.46
N ARG A 487 -26.84 -17.36 10.53
CA ARG A 487 -26.89 -18.27 11.67
C ARG A 487 -25.73 -19.27 11.57
N LYS A 488 -25.26 -19.82 12.69
CA LYS A 488 -24.23 -20.89 12.70
C LYS A 488 -24.54 -22.05 11.74
N ARG A 489 -25.82 -22.38 11.53
CA ARG A 489 -26.28 -23.40 10.58
C ARG A 489 -25.97 -23.05 9.12
N ASP A 490 -25.96 -21.77 8.78
CA ASP A 490 -25.67 -21.29 7.43
C ASP A 490 -24.18 -21.41 7.10
N PHE A 491 -23.31 -21.20 8.10
CA PHE A 491 -21.87 -21.47 7.99
C PHE A 491 -21.59 -22.94 7.69
N LEU A 492 -22.29 -23.85 8.39
CA LEU A 492 -22.16 -25.29 8.14
C LEU A 492 -22.63 -25.67 6.73
N ARG A 493 -23.69 -25.03 6.21
CA ARG A 493 -24.17 -25.27 4.85
C ARG A 493 -23.13 -24.86 3.81
N LEU A 494 -22.51 -23.68 3.97
CA LEU A 494 -21.43 -23.22 3.10
C LEU A 494 -20.23 -24.17 3.12
N LEU A 495 -19.79 -24.59 4.30
CA LEU A 495 -18.68 -25.54 4.44
C LEU A 495 -18.99 -26.94 3.88
N ARG A 496 -20.28 -27.30 3.78
CA ARG A 496 -20.72 -28.55 3.16
C ARG A 496 -20.73 -28.47 1.63
N ASN A 497 -20.79 -27.27 1.06
CA ASN A 497 -20.64 -27.07 -0.38
C ASN A 497 -19.18 -27.33 -0.75
N TRP A 498 -18.93 -28.50 -1.34
CA TRP A 498 -17.56 -28.95 -1.63
C TRP A 498 -16.81 -27.99 -2.55
N ARG A 499 -17.51 -27.33 -3.49
CA ARG A 499 -16.90 -26.37 -4.43
C ARG A 499 -16.41 -25.14 -3.68
N PHE A 500 -17.25 -24.60 -2.81
CA PHE A 500 -16.86 -23.48 -1.97
C PHE A 500 -15.72 -23.84 -1.01
N SER A 501 -15.81 -25.00 -0.35
CA SER A 501 -14.76 -25.50 0.54
C SER A 501 -13.44 -25.75 -0.18
N ALA A 502 -13.47 -26.25 -1.42
CA ALA A 502 -12.28 -26.41 -2.24
C ALA A 502 -11.66 -25.06 -2.64
N LEU A 503 -12.48 -24.07 -3.05
CA LEU A 503 -12.01 -22.71 -3.30
C LEU A 503 -11.35 -22.09 -2.06
N VAL A 504 -11.97 -22.27 -0.89
CA VAL A 504 -11.46 -21.72 0.37
C VAL A 504 -10.16 -22.40 0.79
N ALA A 505 -10.13 -23.73 0.86
CA ALA A 505 -9.02 -24.51 1.38
C ALA A 505 -7.79 -24.50 0.45
N PHE A 506 -8.01 -24.54 -0.87
CA PHE A 506 -6.94 -24.78 -1.83
C PHE A 506 -6.58 -23.57 -2.71
N ALA A 507 -7.37 -22.48 -2.67
CA ALA A 507 -7.01 -21.23 -3.36
C ALA A 507 -6.95 -20.02 -2.42
N ALA A 508 -8.01 -19.75 -1.64
CA ALA A 508 -8.11 -18.54 -0.84
C ALA A 508 -7.13 -18.51 0.35
N ILE A 509 -7.11 -19.57 1.17
CA ILE A 509 -6.22 -19.68 2.33
C ILE A 509 -4.72 -19.71 1.90
N PRO A 510 -4.30 -20.54 0.94
CA PRO A 510 -2.89 -20.63 0.52
C PRO A 510 -2.36 -19.31 -0.04
N SER A 511 -3.18 -18.60 -0.83
CA SER A 511 -2.91 -17.24 -1.31
C SER A 511 -2.54 -16.28 -0.16
N LYS A 512 -3.30 -16.33 0.94
CA LYS A 512 -3.08 -15.45 2.10
C LYS A 512 -1.95 -15.91 3.01
N ILE A 513 -1.69 -17.21 3.08
CA ILE A 513 -0.49 -17.78 3.71
C ILE A 513 0.75 -17.27 2.98
N ALA A 514 0.79 -17.37 1.65
CA ALA A 514 1.90 -16.84 0.85
C ALA A 514 2.06 -15.32 1.04
N LEU A 515 0.97 -14.56 1.00
CA LEU A 515 1.04 -13.11 1.18
C LEU A 515 1.64 -12.70 2.53
N THR A 516 1.18 -13.30 3.62
CA THR A 516 1.59 -12.85 4.97
C THR A 516 2.84 -13.54 5.48
N GLY A 517 2.97 -14.85 5.22
CA GLY A 517 4.14 -15.63 5.61
C GLY A 517 5.36 -15.35 4.75
N PHE A 518 5.20 -15.29 3.43
CA PHE A 518 6.34 -14.98 2.55
C PHE A 518 6.57 -13.46 2.44
N LEU A 519 5.64 -12.70 1.89
CA LEU A 519 5.92 -11.29 1.56
C LEU A 519 6.08 -10.40 2.80
N PHE A 520 5.19 -10.50 3.80
CA PHE A 520 5.23 -9.60 4.95
C PHE A 520 6.14 -10.06 6.09
N PHE A 521 6.59 -11.32 6.08
CA PHE A 521 7.41 -11.88 7.15
C PHE A 521 8.77 -12.39 6.67
N LEU A 522 8.82 -13.37 5.75
CA LEU A 522 10.10 -13.93 5.29
C LEU A 522 10.93 -12.94 4.48
N VAL A 523 10.34 -12.18 3.56
CA VAL A 523 11.07 -11.28 2.65
C VAL A 523 11.90 -10.22 3.42
N PRO A 524 11.36 -9.45 4.38
CA PRO A 524 12.19 -8.49 5.12
C PRO A 524 13.30 -9.18 5.92
N LEU A 525 13.01 -10.35 6.50
CA LEU A 525 13.99 -11.06 7.32
C LEU A 525 15.10 -11.71 6.49
N THR A 526 14.78 -12.29 5.32
CA THR A 526 15.76 -12.88 4.39
C THR A 526 16.66 -11.80 3.81
N LEU A 527 16.07 -10.70 3.32
CA LEU A 527 16.81 -9.63 2.66
C LEU A 527 17.69 -8.85 3.62
N SER A 528 17.28 -8.68 4.89
CA SER A 528 18.08 -7.97 5.89
C SER A 528 19.41 -8.64 6.26
N LYS A 529 19.67 -9.85 5.77
CA LYS A 529 20.95 -10.55 5.96
C LYS A 529 22.03 -10.06 5.01
N TYR A 530 21.65 -9.47 3.88
CA TYR A 530 22.60 -8.95 2.91
C TYR A 530 22.97 -7.52 3.32
N ALA A 531 24.22 -7.32 3.73
CA ALA A 531 24.72 -6.02 4.19
C ALA A 531 24.68 -4.93 3.11
N SER A 532 24.49 -5.31 1.85
CA SER A 532 24.38 -4.41 0.70
C SER A 532 22.96 -3.86 0.48
N LEU A 533 21.96 -4.26 1.27
CA LEU A 533 20.58 -3.86 1.07
C LEU A 533 20.08 -3.02 2.24
N ASP A 534 19.63 -1.82 1.92
CA ASP A 534 19.03 -0.92 2.90
C ASP A 534 17.51 -1.17 3.04
N LEU A 535 16.88 -0.54 4.04
CA LEU A 535 15.42 -0.61 4.27
C LEU A 535 14.62 -0.11 3.08
N GLY A 536 15.10 0.92 2.40
CA GLY A 536 14.55 1.44 1.16
C GLY A 536 14.53 0.38 0.04
N ASP A 537 15.62 -0.38 -0.14
CA ASP A 537 15.70 -1.45 -1.15
C ASP A 537 14.67 -2.53 -0.90
N MET A 538 14.58 -3.02 0.33
CA MET A 538 13.61 -4.06 0.71
C MET A 538 12.17 -3.59 0.44
N ALA A 539 11.85 -2.35 0.80
CA ALA A 539 10.54 -1.75 0.55
C ALA A 539 10.22 -1.63 -0.95
N ARG A 540 11.20 -1.24 -1.78
CA ARG A 540 11.06 -1.20 -3.24
C ARG A 540 10.83 -2.57 -3.84
N MET A 541 11.59 -3.56 -3.39
CA MET A 541 11.41 -4.94 -3.83
C MET A 541 9.99 -5.41 -3.51
N MET A 542 9.52 -5.19 -2.27
CA MET A 542 8.16 -5.53 -1.84
C MET A 542 7.07 -4.78 -2.61
N MET A 543 7.32 -3.54 -3.04
CA MET A 543 6.38 -2.73 -3.84
C MET A 543 6.05 -3.38 -5.19
N ALA A 544 6.89 -4.27 -5.73
CA ALA A 544 6.59 -5.02 -6.94
C ALA A 544 5.30 -5.86 -6.82
N TYR A 545 4.98 -6.34 -5.61
CA TYR A 545 3.74 -7.07 -5.35
C TYR A 545 2.47 -6.25 -5.63
N PRO A 546 2.17 -5.15 -4.90
CA PRO A 546 0.93 -4.42 -5.10
C PRO A 546 0.87 -3.76 -6.48
N VAL A 547 1.99 -3.33 -7.06
CA VAL A 547 2.04 -2.80 -8.44
C VAL A 547 1.55 -3.85 -9.45
N SER A 548 2.04 -5.08 -9.35
CA SER A 548 1.62 -6.17 -10.23
C SER A 548 0.12 -6.46 -10.11
N VAL A 549 -0.42 -6.44 -8.88
CA VAL A 549 -1.85 -6.66 -8.64
C VAL A 549 -2.70 -5.52 -9.23
N VAL A 550 -2.30 -4.27 -9.03
CA VAL A 550 -3.01 -3.08 -9.57
C VAL A 550 -3.07 -3.11 -11.09
N VAL A 551 -1.96 -3.47 -11.75
CA VAL A 551 -1.87 -3.50 -13.22
C VAL A 551 -2.65 -4.69 -13.80
N LEU A 552 -2.48 -5.89 -13.22
CA LEU A 552 -3.03 -7.11 -13.81
C LEU A 552 -4.50 -7.35 -13.47
N SER A 553 -4.94 -7.03 -12.24
CA SER A 553 -6.30 -7.38 -11.77
C SER A 553 -7.42 -6.84 -12.68
N PRO A 554 -7.41 -5.57 -13.14
CA PRO A 554 -8.44 -5.07 -14.06
C PRO A 554 -8.40 -5.72 -15.45
N LEU A 555 -7.19 -6.06 -15.95
CA LEU A 555 -7.01 -6.72 -17.23
C LEU A 555 -7.57 -8.15 -17.20
N VAL A 556 -7.23 -8.88 -16.13
CA VAL A 556 -7.68 -10.25 -15.90
C VAL A 556 -9.18 -10.29 -15.64
N ALA A 557 -9.75 -9.35 -14.89
CA ALA A 557 -11.20 -9.28 -14.68
C ALA A 557 -11.96 -9.17 -16.01
N ARG A 558 -11.52 -8.28 -16.92
CA ARG A 558 -12.11 -8.13 -18.26
C ARG A 558 -11.97 -9.40 -19.12
N PHE A 559 -10.82 -10.07 -19.02
CA PHE A 559 -10.60 -11.32 -19.73
C PHE A 559 -11.50 -12.45 -19.20
N ALA A 560 -11.57 -12.59 -17.87
CA ALA A 560 -12.39 -13.58 -17.18
C ALA A 560 -13.89 -13.41 -17.50
N ASP A 561 -14.37 -12.17 -17.58
CA ASP A 561 -15.77 -11.89 -17.92
C ASP A 561 -16.10 -12.16 -19.39
N ARG A 562 -15.11 -12.04 -20.30
CA ARG A 562 -15.29 -12.35 -21.73
C ARG A 562 -15.27 -13.84 -22.03
N VAL A 563 -14.36 -14.58 -21.39
CA VAL A 563 -14.09 -15.98 -21.71
C VAL A 563 -14.82 -16.93 -20.75
N GLY A 564 -15.25 -16.47 -19.57
CA GLY A 564 -15.90 -17.29 -18.55
C GLY A 564 -14.95 -18.26 -17.81
N TRP A 565 -13.67 -18.30 -18.17
CA TRP A 565 -12.67 -19.24 -17.64
C TRP A 565 -12.11 -18.84 -16.27
N ARG A 566 -13.00 -18.54 -15.32
CA ARG A 566 -12.64 -17.98 -14.00
C ARG A 566 -11.82 -18.96 -13.14
N ALA A 567 -12.23 -20.23 -13.08
CA ALA A 567 -11.59 -21.25 -12.24
C ALA A 567 -10.15 -21.55 -12.69
N GLY A 568 -9.92 -21.62 -14.01
CA GLY A 568 -8.60 -21.82 -14.58
C GLY A 568 -7.64 -20.67 -14.26
N LEU A 569 -8.11 -19.41 -14.28
CA LEU A 569 -7.29 -18.26 -13.91
C LEU A 569 -6.86 -18.29 -12.44
N VAL A 570 -7.74 -18.71 -11.53
CA VAL A 570 -7.40 -18.91 -10.11
C VAL A 570 -6.36 -20.02 -9.95
N ALA A 571 -6.53 -21.14 -10.67
CA ALA A 571 -5.59 -22.25 -10.64
C ALA A 571 -4.20 -21.88 -11.19
N VAL A 572 -4.14 -21.26 -12.37
CA VAL A 572 -2.89 -20.78 -12.98
C VAL A 572 -2.21 -19.76 -12.08
N GLY A 573 -2.97 -18.81 -11.53
CA GLY A 573 -2.45 -17.86 -10.55
C GLY A 573 -1.83 -18.56 -9.34
N GLY A 574 -2.52 -19.52 -8.73
CA GLY A 574 -2.01 -20.29 -7.59
C GLY A 574 -0.73 -21.07 -7.92
N LEU A 575 -0.68 -21.72 -9.09
CA LEU A 575 0.50 -22.46 -9.55
C LEU A 575 1.71 -21.55 -9.78
N ILE A 576 1.50 -20.38 -10.41
CA ILE A 576 2.55 -19.36 -10.60
C ILE A 576 3.07 -18.87 -9.25
N GLY A 577 2.18 -18.62 -8.28
CA GLY A 577 2.56 -18.20 -6.94
C GLY A 577 3.41 -19.25 -6.22
N GLY A 578 2.95 -20.50 -6.21
CA GLY A 578 3.68 -21.62 -5.61
C GLY A 578 5.04 -21.87 -6.26
N ALA A 579 5.10 -21.92 -7.59
CA ALA A 579 6.35 -22.11 -8.34
C ALA A 579 7.32 -20.93 -8.16
N GLY A 580 6.81 -19.69 -8.09
CA GLY A 580 7.64 -18.51 -7.85
C GLY A 580 8.39 -18.55 -6.52
N LEU A 581 7.76 -19.06 -5.46
CA LEU A 581 8.40 -19.24 -4.16
C LEU A 581 9.49 -20.34 -4.15
N LEU A 582 9.56 -21.20 -5.17
CA LEU A 582 10.62 -22.21 -5.28
C LEU A 582 11.89 -21.68 -5.96
N LEU A 583 11.83 -20.51 -6.61
CA LEU A 583 12.97 -19.93 -7.34
C LEU A 583 14.27 -19.81 -6.53
N PRO A 584 14.25 -19.42 -5.23
CA PRO A 584 15.47 -19.33 -4.43
C PRO A 584 16.25 -20.65 -4.34
N SER A 585 15.62 -21.81 -4.54
CA SER A 585 16.31 -23.11 -4.53
C SER A 585 17.10 -23.41 -5.81
N PHE A 586 16.78 -22.74 -6.92
CA PHE A 586 17.32 -23.06 -8.25
C PHE A 586 18.16 -21.94 -8.85
N TRP A 587 18.00 -20.71 -8.34
CA TRP A 587 18.65 -19.53 -8.87
C TRP A 587 19.84 -19.15 -7.98
N GLY A 588 21.05 -19.13 -8.55
CA GLY A 588 22.28 -18.87 -7.81
C GLY A 588 22.44 -17.44 -7.25
N GLU A 589 21.53 -16.53 -7.58
CA GLU A 589 21.52 -15.12 -7.16
C GLU A 589 20.32 -14.88 -6.22
N PRO A 590 20.50 -14.99 -4.90
CA PRO A 590 19.37 -15.10 -3.96
C PRO A 590 18.53 -13.81 -3.87
N VAL A 591 19.16 -12.65 -4.03
CA VAL A 591 18.46 -11.34 -4.04
C VAL A 591 17.54 -11.24 -5.26
N MET A 592 18.05 -11.58 -6.45
CA MET A 592 17.25 -11.58 -7.68
C MET A 592 16.14 -12.64 -7.64
N ALA A 593 16.43 -13.82 -7.08
CA ALA A 593 15.45 -14.88 -6.89
C ALA A 593 14.28 -14.41 -5.99
N MET A 594 14.59 -13.70 -4.92
CA MET A 594 13.60 -13.11 -4.02
C MET A 594 12.74 -12.06 -4.74
N GLN A 595 13.37 -11.15 -5.50
CA GLN A 595 12.67 -10.14 -6.29
C GLN A 595 11.69 -10.77 -7.29
N MET A 596 12.12 -11.82 -7.99
CA MET A 596 11.28 -12.56 -8.92
C MET A 596 10.15 -13.31 -8.21
N ALA A 597 10.40 -13.89 -7.04
CA ALA A 597 9.37 -14.54 -6.23
C ALA A 597 8.28 -13.53 -5.77
N ILE A 598 8.67 -12.32 -5.37
CA ILE A 598 7.74 -11.23 -5.03
C ILE A 598 6.89 -10.82 -6.23
N LEU A 599 7.54 -10.63 -7.40
CA LEU A 599 6.86 -10.28 -8.64
C LEU A 599 5.84 -11.35 -9.04
N LEU A 600 6.24 -12.64 -9.01
CA LEU A 600 5.37 -13.75 -9.36
C LEU A 600 4.22 -13.93 -8.37
N LEU A 601 4.41 -13.63 -7.08
CA LEU A 601 3.30 -13.57 -6.12
C LEU A 601 2.32 -12.43 -6.46
N GLY A 602 2.83 -11.30 -6.95
CA GLY A 602 2.01 -10.20 -7.47
C GLY A 602 1.18 -10.61 -8.68
N VAL A 603 1.81 -11.28 -9.64
CA VAL A 603 1.15 -11.87 -10.83
C VAL A 603 0.10 -12.90 -10.41
N SER A 604 0.45 -13.79 -9.49
CA SER A 604 -0.44 -14.81 -8.91
C SER A 604 -1.73 -14.21 -8.36
N HIS A 605 -1.62 -13.17 -7.52
CA HIS A 605 -2.78 -12.49 -6.96
C HIS A 605 -3.54 -11.63 -7.97
N GLY A 606 -2.85 -11.01 -8.93
CA GLY A 606 -3.48 -10.30 -10.04
C GLY A 606 -4.35 -11.21 -10.91
N LEU A 607 -3.90 -12.44 -11.12
CA LEU A 607 -4.63 -13.47 -11.87
C LEU A 607 -5.79 -14.10 -11.09
N SER A 608 -5.64 -14.28 -9.78
CA SER A 608 -6.61 -15.05 -8.98
C SER A 608 -7.65 -14.20 -8.26
N ALA A 609 -7.32 -13.01 -7.75
CA ALA A 609 -8.16 -12.29 -6.78
C ALA A 609 -9.53 -11.87 -7.36
N SER A 610 -9.55 -11.32 -8.58
CA SER A 610 -10.80 -10.88 -9.22
C SER A 610 -11.67 -12.07 -9.69
N PRO A 611 -11.12 -13.07 -10.42
CA PRO A 611 -11.89 -14.27 -10.78
C PRO A 611 -12.44 -15.05 -9.58
N GLN A 612 -11.68 -15.15 -8.49
CA GLN A 612 -12.12 -15.83 -7.26
C GLN A 612 -13.40 -15.21 -6.68
N LEU A 613 -13.51 -13.87 -6.67
CA LEU A 613 -14.73 -13.19 -6.21
C LEU A 613 -15.89 -13.34 -7.20
N ALA A 614 -15.58 -13.35 -8.50
CA ALA A 614 -16.58 -13.50 -9.57
C ALA A 614 -17.21 -14.91 -9.63
N MET A 615 -16.51 -15.94 -9.13
CA MET A 615 -17.01 -17.32 -9.10
C MET A 615 -18.04 -17.59 -7.99
N ILE A 616 -18.08 -16.77 -6.94
CA ILE A 616 -18.92 -17.05 -5.76
C ILE A 616 -20.42 -17.18 -6.11
N PRO A 617 -21.02 -16.27 -6.89
CA PRO A 617 -22.43 -16.39 -7.29
C PRO A 617 -22.72 -17.71 -7.98
N ASP A 618 -21.79 -18.19 -8.82
CA ASP A 618 -21.96 -19.40 -9.61
C ASP A 618 -21.74 -20.66 -8.76
N LEU A 619 -20.77 -20.65 -7.83
CA LEU A 619 -20.48 -21.80 -6.98
C LEU A 619 -21.47 -21.96 -5.82
N CYS A 620 -21.99 -20.84 -5.31
CA CYS A 620 -22.82 -20.77 -4.11
C CYS A 620 -24.22 -20.21 -4.41
N TRP A 621 -24.82 -20.57 -5.55
CA TRP A 621 -26.08 -19.97 -5.98
C TRP A 621 -27.22 -20.17 -4.97
N THR A 622 -27.38 -21.39 -4.44
CA THR A 622 -28.42 -21.70 -3.45
C THR A 622 -28.18 -20.95 -2.15
N GLU A 623 -26.92 -20.88 -1.69
CA GLU A 623 -26.55 -20.18 -0.46
C GLU A 623 -26.65 -18.67 -0.62
N CYS A 624 -26.26 -18.13 -1.78
CA CYS A 624 -26.42 -16.71 -2.10
C CYS A 624 -27.89 -16.30 -2.10
N ARG A 625 -28.82 -17.15 -2.56
CA ARG A 625 -30.27 -16.90 -2.43
C ARG A 625 -30.76 -17.04 -0.99
N ALA A 626 -30.21 -17.98 -0.21
CA ALA A 626 -30.66 -18.24 1.16
C ALA A 626 -30.20 -17.19 2.18
N ILE A 627 -28.93 -16.76 2.11
CA ILE A 627 -28.31 -15.88 3.11
C ILE A 627 -27.75 -14.58 2.53
N GLY A 628 -27.78 -14.40 1.21
CA GLY A 628 -27.26 -13.20 0.54
C GLY A 628 -25.78 -13.31 0.17
N GLN A 629 -25.44 -12.89 -1.04
CA GLN A 629 -24.07 -12.90 -1.58
C GLN A 629 -23.05 -12.17 -0.67
N THR A 630 -23.44 -11.06 -0.05
CA THR A 630 -22.57 -10.29 0.86
C THR A 630 -22.13 -11.11 2.07
N ASN A 631 -23.01 -11.97 2.61
CA ASN A 631 -22.69 -12.84 3.74
C ASN A 631 -21.76 -14.00 3.33
N VAL A 632 -21.93 -14.55 2.12
CA VAL A 632 -21.00 -15.55 1.57
C VAL A 632 -19.62 -14.95 1.36
N LEU A 633 -19.55 -13.73 0.83
CA LEU A 633 -18.28 -12.99 0.69
C LEU A 633 -17.63 -12.70 2.05
N ALA A 634 -18.42 -12.35 3.06
CA ALA A 634 -17.91 -12.15 4.42
C ALA A 634 -17.27 -13.43 4.98
N PHE A 635 -17.85 -14.60 4.70
CA PHE A 635 -17.23 -15.89 5.06
C PHE A 635 -15.90 -16.10 4.33
N LEU A 636 -15.85 -15.86 3.02
CA LEU A 636 -14.59 -15.99 2.26
C LEU A 636 -13.51 -15.08 2.87
N ARG A 637 -13.85 -13.84 3.19
CA ARG A 637 -12.91 -12.89 3.84
C ARG A 637 -12.45 -13.39 5.21
N LEU A 638 -13.35 -13.99 6.01
CA LEU A 638 -12.97 -14.58 7.29
C LEU A 638 -11.96 -15.71 7.09
N ALA A 639 -12.18 -16.60 6.12
CA ALA A 639 -11.26 -17.69 5.81
C ALA A 639 -9.90 -17.17 5.30
N GLU A 640 -9.90 -16.13 4.45
CA GLU A 640 -8.69 -15.41 4.04
C GLU A 640 -7.90 -14.91 5.26
N ARG A 641 -8.57 -14.38 6.29
CA ARG A 641 -7.90 -13.92 7.52
C ARG A 641 -7.28 -15.05 8.34
N ILE A 642 -7.86 -16.25 8.32
CA ILE A 642 -7.26 -17.44 8.94
C ILE A 642 -5.94 -17.77 8.23
N GLY A 643 -5.92 -17.76 6.89
CA GLY A 643 -4.67 -17.92 6.13
C GLY A 643 -3.64 -16.84 6.45
N SER A 644 -4.08 -15.57 6.55
CA SER A 644 -3.22 -14.45 6.93
C SER A 644 -2.66 -14.53 8.37
N PHE A 645 -3.40 -15.16 9.29
CA PHE A 645 -2.94 -15.44 10.65
C PHE A 645 -1.92 -16.59 10.66
N ALA A 646 -2.22 -17.67 9.94
CA ALA A 646 -1.37 -18.87 9.90
C ALA A 646 -0.03 -18.62 9.18
N GLY A 647 -0.01 -17.77 8.15
CA GLY A 647 1.16 -17.53 7.30
C GLY A 647 2.46 -17.21 8.06
N PRO A 648 2.53 -16.13 8.85
CA PRO A 648 3.74 -15.78 9.59
C PRO A 648 4.15 -16.84 10.61
N LEU A 649 3.20 -17.52 11.25
CA LEU A 649 3.49 -18.57 12.24
C LEU A 649 4.05 -19.83 11.58
N LEU A 650 3.50 -20.25 10.44
CA LEU A 650 4.01 -21.36 9.65
C LEU A 650 5.42 -21.05 9.12
N ALA A 651 5.61 -19.85 8.57
CA ALA A 651 6.91 -19.39 8.11
C ALA A 651 7.95 -19.37 9.25
N ALA A 652 7.58 -18.81 10.41
CA ALA A 652 8.43 -18.78 11.60
C ALA A 652 8.81 -20.17 12.09
N ALA A 653 7.87 -21.12 12.10
CA ALA A 653 8.12 -22.50 12.52
C ALA A 653 9.05 -23.27 11.58
N LEU A 654 9.13 -22.87 10.30
CA LEU A 654 10.00 -23.51 9.30
C LEU A 654 11.45 -23.04 9.39
N ILE A 655 11.71 -21.79 9.80
CA ILE A 655 13.06 -21.20 9.82
C ILE A 655 14.06 -22.04 10.64
N PRO A 656 13.75 -22.53 11.86
CA PRO A 656 14.70 -23.34 12.63
C PRO A 656 15.07 -24.68 11.97
N VAL A 657 14.21 -25.20 11.09
CA VAL A 657 14.38 -26.53 10.46
C VAL A 657 15.13 -26.44 9.14
N CYS A 658 14.78 -25.48 8.28
CA CYS A 658 15.33 -25.39 6.92
C CYS A 658 16.03 -24.06 6.63
N GLY A 659 16.21 -23.18 7.62
CA GLY A 659 16.74 -21.84 7.42
C GLY A 659 15.75 -20.91 6.73
N TYR A 660 16.19 -19.68 6.44
CA TYR A 660 15.31 -18.65 5.89
C TYR A 660 14.92 -18.92 4.43
N GLU A 661 15.88 -19.23 3.57
CA GLU A 661 15.62 -19.59 2.17
C GLU A 661 14.86 -20.91 2.07
N GLY A 662 15.24 -21.91 2.87
CA GLY A 662 14.51 -23.18 2.92
C GLY A 662 13.07 -23.02 3.43
N ALA A 663 12.80 -22.06 4.32
CA ALA A 663 11.43 -21.77 4.77
C ALA A 663 10.58 -21.17 3.64
N VAL A 664 11.16 -20.31 2.80
CA VAL A 664 10.50 -19.79 1.58
C VAL A 664 10.14 -20.94 0.64
N VAL A 665 11.10 -21.82 0.36
CA VAL A 665 10.92 -22.97 -0.54
C VAL A 665 9.90 -23.97 0.02
N ALA A 666 9.95 -24.27 1.32
CA ALA A 666 8.98 -25.14 1.98
C ALA A 666 7.56 -24.57 1.92
N LEU A 667 7.40 -23.26 2.14
CA LEU A 667 6.11 -22.58 1.97
C LEU A 667 5.66 -22.61 0.51
N GLY A 668 6.58 -22.45 -0.45
CA GLY A 668 6.34 -22.60 -1.87
C GLY A 668 5.79 -23.97 -2.24
N TRP A 669 6.35 -25.05 -1.70
CA TRP A 669 5.83 -26.41 -1.90
C TRP A 669 4.42 -26.60 -1.35
N VAL A 670 4.13 -26.06 -0.17
CA VAL A 670 2.78 -26.11 0.42
C VAL A 670 1.78 -25.38 -0.48
N VAL A 671 2.10 -24.16 -0.91
CA VAL A 671 1.23 -23.35 -1.78
C VAL A 671 1.05 -24.03 -3.14
N LEU A 672 2.13 -24.57 -3.73
CA LEU A 672 2.09 -25.26 -5.01
C LEU A 672 1.27 -26.54 -4.95
N ALA A 673 1.41 -27.34 -3.88
CA ALA A 673 0.63 -28.55 -3.67
C ALA A 673 -0.87 -28.21 -3.56
N MET A 674 -1.22 -27.21 -2.75
CA MET A 674 -2.60 -26.76 -2.59
C MET A 674 -3.17 -26.19 -3.90
N ALA A 675 -2.40 -25.38 -4.62
CA ALA A 675 -2.80 -24.86 -5.93
C ALA A 675 -2.97 -25.97 -6.99
N THR A 676 -2.15 -27.02 -6.94
CA THR A 676 -2.27 -28.19 -7.82
C THR A 676 -3.56 -28.96 -7.53
N VAL A 677 -3.89 -29.17 -6.25
CA VAL A 677 -5.16 -29.78 -5.86
C VAL A 677 -6.33 -28.91 -6.35
N PHE A 678 -6.26 -27.58 -6.17
CA PHE A 678 -7.29 -26.70 -6.71
C PHE A 678 -7.40 -26.78 -8.24
N ALA A 679 -6.28 -26.82 -8.96
CA ALA A 679 -6.25 -26.93 -10.41
C ALA A 679 -6.95 -28.21 -10.89
N LEU A 680 -6.66 -29.35 -10.26
CA LEU A 680 -7.32 -30.62 -10.56
C LEU A 680 -8.84 -30.55 -10.30
N LEU A 681 -9.24 -29.96 -9.16
CA LEU A 681 -10.66 -29.79 -8.82
C LEU A 681 -11.37 -28.77 -9.71
N SER A 682 -10.66 -27.78 -10.24
CA SER A 682 -11.21 -26.71 -11.07
C SER A 682 -11.76 -27.21 -12.41
N PHE A 683 -11.23 -28.32 -12.95
CA PHE A 683 -11.78 -28.98 -14.13
C PHE A 683 -13.20 -29.50 -13.88
N ALA A 684 -13.51 -29.91 -12.66
CA ALA A 684 -14.85 -30.35 -12.25
C ALA A 684 -15.83 -29.20 -11.99
N TYR A 685 -15.40 -27.92 -12.11
CA TYR A 685 -16.28 -26.77 -11.91
C TYR A 685 -17.11 -26.39 -13.15
N HIS A 686 -16.86 -27.02 -14.32
CA HIS A 686 -17.53 -26.68 -15.59
C HIS A 686 -19.00 -27.11 -15.72
N ALA A 687 -19.65 -27.59 -14.64
CA ALA A 687 -21.07 -27.93 -14.62
C ALA A 687 -21.73 -27.39 -13.35
N GLY A 688 -22.07 -26.10 -13.33
CA GLY A 688 -22.93 -25.52 -12.29
C GLY A 688 -24.39 -25.96 -12.47
N PRO A 689 -25.17 -26.14 -11.39
CA PRO A 689 -26.59 -26.55 -11.45
C PRO A 689 -27.51 -25.53 -12.17
N HIS A 690 -27.00 -24.36 -12.55
CA HIS A 690 -27.74 -23.35 -13.32
C HIS A 690 -28.10 -23.86 -14.72
N ILE A 691 -27.28 -24.75 -15.29
CA ILE A 691 -27.59 -25.44 -16.55
C ILE A 691 -28.65 -26.53 -16.33
N GLU A 692 -28.89 -27.00 -15.11
CA GLU A 692 -29.99 -27.96 -14.88
C GLU A 692 -31.31 -27.23 -14.60
N ALA A 693 -31.27 -26.07 -13.92
CA ALA A 693 -32.47 -25.29 -13.60
C ALA A 693 -33.04 -24.46 -14.77
N GLU A 694 -32.20 -23.93 -15.68
CA GLU A 694 -32.69 -23.25 -16.90
C GLU A 694 -33.27 -24.21 -17.94
N TRP A 695 -33.16 -25.52 -17.73
CA TRP A 695 -33.79 -26.54 -18.57
C TRP A 695 -35.09 -27.09 -17.95
N GLU A 696 -35.37 -26.76 -16.68
CA GLU A 696 -36.60 -27.13 -15.96
C GLU A 696 -37.64 -26.00 -15.86
N GLU A 697 -37.26 -24.73 -16.11
CA GLU A 697 -38.16 -23.59 -16.36
C GLU A 697 -38.38 -23.37 -17.87
#